data_AF-A0A951KM20-F1
#
_entry.id   AF-A0A951KM20-F1
#
_cell.length_a   1.000
_cell.length_b   1.000
_cell.length_c   1.000
_cell.angle_alpha   90.00
_cell.angle_beta   90.00
_cell.angle_gamma   90.00
#
_symmetry.space_group_name_H-M   'P 1'
#
loop_
_entity.id
_entity.type
_entity.pdbx_description
1 polymer ?
#
loop_
_entity_poly.entity_id
_entity_poly.type
_entity_poly.pdbx_seq_one_letter_code
_entity_poly.pdbx_strand_id
1 'polypeptide(L)'
;MLIEHVYRYPRRITWPIELLCGLAIAWSALNLFRTALLLATNRWPLNPAIIKRAPQIGELLRWMERTGPSDPTRGDLTSALIVLLVLLLGTLLIRNAFPTVRFSVRGLLVWFGNDWVPVQWESIRAIRVTDNAEGNRFVVLVQTDDKQLTPWHRLYSFVYRFGFARGFLLTSSMQDGEGLLREMMDEIARRRKLGEKLDIELEDGQRSLLFGLLLSPSSFFRRPTPASDTPVFQPITATAGMAAPTLTMPGMGGAGYAPAQPTMTSPGEAAAADYPKLVHTILNTVTALIIGFALWRYLDAWITFLIFKFPSLRETALFSSREIQPLVSDWGLLIGAHIGLLLVAGALLLIRHLFPAVAVDGAGITFTALGRSHRLSWEQVRVVKATDVREGQHVVLVEAEEAGLPWYFRMGPWLYDGGVGRGALIWPTIQPFEPLMQRMALELTRRQQPDQPLKLRDDAPGWLLMMAVRPADALDRLVMQYQSDDDMPQALEVPALLRAGMIMLWNAAGPAALLLIYWMMYKGLLISAQVPLMLIIAVIWGMTEWPLAGFLASSLDQMVGIGNKGYQGLYMYPTAQLPRLLPLAVAILLTFMGFPNLALLVWFGGIVWSGILTAGLWEALYGWRGAALIGGSAMPVFFQLLTFLGVLVLRG
;
A
#
# COMPACT_ATOMS: atom_id res chain seq x y z
N MET A 1 -23.97 -31.85 -32.09
CA MET A 1 -23.30 -32.07 -30.80
C MET A 1 -22.54 -30.79 -30.48
N LEU A 2 -22.85 -30.12 -29.38
CA LEU A 2 -22.06 -28.98 -28.92
C LEU A 2 -20.75 -29.54 -28.36
N ILE A 3 -19.63 -29.23 -29.00
CA ILE A 3 -18.31 -29.65 -28.52
C ILE A 3 -17.98 -28.76 -27.33
N GLU A 4 -18.06 -29.31 -26.13
CA GLU A 4 -17.62 -28.63 -24.91
C GLU A 4 -16.14 -28.95 -24.69
N HIS A 5 -15.29 -27.91 -24.69
CA HIS A 5 -13.87 -28.06 -24.39
C HIS A 5 -13.61 -27.77 -22.91
N VAL A 6 -12.87 -28.66 -22.25
CA VAL A 6 -12.55 -28.55 -20.83
C VAL A 6 -11.08 -28.21 -20.65
N TYR A 7 -10.83 -27.00 -20.16
CA TYR A 7 -9.49 -26.47 -19.94
C TYR A 7 -9.09 -26.62 -18.47
N ARG A 8 -7.99 -27.34 -18.22
CA ARG A 8 -7.51 -27.69 -16.87
C ARG A 8 -6.08 -27.24 -16.64
N TYR A 9 -5.76 -26.94 -15.39
CA TYR A 9 -4.39 -26.77 -14.97
C TYR A 9 -3.66 -28.12 -14.87
N PRO A 10 -2.40 -28.21 -15.31
CA PRO A 10 -1.60 -29.42 -15.15
C PRO A 10 -1.47 -29.81 -13.68
N ARG A 11 -1.64 -31.11 -13.36
CA ARG A 11 -1.49 -31.62 -11.98
C ARG A 11 -0.16 -31.26 -11.33
N ARG A 12 0.92 -31.13 -12.12
CA ARG A 12 2.23 -30.69 -11.63
C ARG A 12 2.22 -29.31 -10.96
N ILE A 13 1.28 -28.43 -11.32
CA ILE A 13 1.13 -27.09 -10.72
C ILE A 13 0.19 -27.14 -9.52
N THR A 14 -0.95 -27.83 -9.66
CA THR A 14 -1.99 -27.84 -8.61
C THR A 14 -1.61 -28.72 -7.43
N TRP A 15 -0.93 -29.86 -7.66
CA TRP A 15 -0.63 -30.84 -6.61
C TRP A 15 0.29 -30.30 -5.50
N PRO A 16 1.41 -29.58 -5.78
CA PRO A 16 2.24 -28.99 -4.73
C PRO A 16 1.47 -27.97 -3.89
N ILE A 17 0.61 -27.17 -4.51
CA ILE A 17 -0.21 -26.16 -3.85
C ILE A 17 -1.22 -26.85 -2.91
N GLU A 18 -1.94 -27.87 -3.42
CA GLU A 18 -2.87 -28.66 -2.61
C GLU A 18 -2.17 -29.35 -1.43
N LEU A 19 -0.96 -29.89 -1.64
CA LEU A 19 -0.16 -30.51 -0.58
C LEU A 19 0.27 -29.48 0.47
N LEU A 20 0.82 -28.34 0.08
CA LEU A 20 1.25 -27.28 1.00
C LEU A 20 0.09 -26.72 1.81
N CYS A 21 -1.04 -26.44 1.16
CA CYS A 21 -2.27 -26.01 1.82
C CYS A 21 -2.79 -27.07 2.80
N GLY A 22 -2.81 -28.35 2.38
CA GLY A 22 -3.22 -29.46 3.22
C GLY A 22 -2.34 -29.63 4.46
N LEU A 23 -1.01 -29.55 4.29
CA LEU A 23 -0.04 -29.61 5.39
C LEU A 23 -0.20 -28.41 6.34
N ALA A 24 -0.39 -27.20 5.82
CA ALA A 24 -0.58 -26.00 6.64
C ALA A 24 -1.87 -26.09 7.49
N ILE A 25 -2.98 -26.54 6.90
CA ILE A 25 -4.24 -26.76 7.63
C ILE A 25 -4.06 -27.87 8.66
N ALA A 26 -3.47 -29.01 8.29
CA ALA A 26 -3.26 -30.14 9.20
C ALA A 26 -2.40 -29.73 10.40
N TRP A 27 -1.33 -28.97 10.16
CA TRP A 27 -0.47 -28.43 11.22
C TRP A 27 -1.22 -27.46 12.14
N SER A 28 -2.00 -26.54 11.56
CA SER A 28 -2.78 -25.58 12.34
C SER A 28 -3.90 -26.26 13.15
N ALA A 29 -4.57 -27.26 12.57
CA ALA A 29 -5.57 -28.06 13.25
C ALA A 29 -4.95 -28.88 14.39
N LEU A 30 -3.76 -29.46 14.19
CA LEU A 30 -3.01 -30.14 15.23
C LEU A 30 -2.64 -29.18 16.37
N ASN A 31 -2.22 -27.96 16.05
CA ASN A 31 -1.94 -26.93 17.05
C ASN A 31 -3.19 -26.54 17.84
N LEU A 32 -4.33 -26.33 17.17
CA LEU A 32 -5.60 -26.04 17.82
C LEU A 32 -6.03 -27.19 18.75
N PHE A 33 -5.96 -28.43 18.26
CA PHE A 33 -6.28 -29.63 19.04
C PHE A 33 -5.38 -29.74 20.27
N ARG A 34 -4.08 -29.54 20.11
CA ARG A 34 -3.10 -29.54 21.20
C ARG A 34 -3.43 -28.49 22.26
N THR A 35 -3.65 -27.23 21.85
CA THR A 35 -3.99 -26.15 22.79
C THR A 35 -5.30 -26.42 23.52
N ALA A 36 -6.32 -26.93 22.81
CA ALA A 36 -7.59 -27.31 23.42
C ALA A 36 -7.44 -28.44 24.44
N LEU A 37 -6.62 -29.46 24.12
CA LEU A 37 -6.39 -30.60 24.99
C LEU A 37 -5.60 -30.20 26.24
N LEU A 38 -4.54 -29.41 26.10
CA LEU A 38 -3.76 -28.90 27.24
C LEU A 38 -4.60 -27.98 28.14
N LEU A 39 -5.43 -27.10 27.55
CA LEU A 39 -6.37 -26.26 28.30
C LEU A 39 -7.41 -27.10 29.04
N ALA A 40 -7.90 -28.18 28.42
CA ALA A 40 -8.84 -29.11 29.06
C ALA A 40 -8.18 -29.87 30.22
N THR A 41 -6.94 -30.34 30.07
CA THR A 41 -6.21 -31.00 31.15
C THR A 41 -5.82 -30.06 32.29
N ASN A 42 -5.54 -28.78 32.00
CA ASN A 42 -5.33 -27.78 33.05
C ASN A 42 -6.62 -27.51 33.85
N ARG A 43 -7.78 -27.53 33.19
CA ARG A 43 -9.08 -27.34 33.84
C ARG A 43 -9.57 -28.59 34.59
N TRP A 44 -9.25 -29.76 34.06
CA TRP A 44 -9.62 -31.08 34.61
C TRP A 44 -8.38 -31.96 34.68
N PRO A 45 -7.55 -31.81 35.74
CA PRO A 45 -6.33 -32.56 35.87
C PRO A 45 -6.62 -34.06 35.88
N LEU A 46 -5.88 -34.80 35.05
CA LEU A 46 -6.03 -36.25 34.95
C LEU A 46 -5.65 -36.91 36.28
N ASN A 47 -6.48 -37.84 36.74
CA ASN A 47 -6.17 -38.62 37.94
C ASN A 47 -4.84 -39.37 37.73
N PRO A 48 -3.85 -39.25 38.63
CA PRO A 48 -2.55 -39.92 38.49
C PRO A 48 -2.66 -41.45 38.36
N ALA A 49 -3.74 -42.06 38.85
CA ALA A 49 -4.02 -43.48 38.64
C ALA A 49 -4.26 -43.86 37.16
N ILE A 50 -4.83 -42.94 36.36
CA ILE A 50 -5.07 -43.12 34.93
C ILE A 50 -3.73 -43.02 34.17
N ILE A 51 -2.89 -42.06 34.54
CA ILE A 51 -1.54 -41.89 33.95
C ILE A 51 -0.67 -43.12 34.23
N LYS A 52 -0.77 -43.71 35.44
CA LYS A 52 -0.09 -44.97 35.78
C LYS A 52 -0.61 -46.16 34.97
N ARG A 53 -1.90 -46.23 34.66
CA ARG A 53 -2.48 -47.31 33.83
C ARG A 53 -2.18 -47.17 32.34
N ALA A 54 -1.99 -45.93 31.85
CA ALA A 54 -1.75 -45.64 30.45
C ALA A 54 -0.56 -44.68 30.29
N PRO A 55 0.70 -45.19 30.38
CA PRO A 55 1.90 -44.35 30.32
C PRO A 55 2.03 -43.57 29.01
N GLN A 56 1.47 -44.10 27.91
CA GLN A 56 1.40 -43.45 26.60
C GLN A 56 0.71 -42.08 26.65
N ILE A 57 -0.34 -41.92 27.48
CA ILE A 57 -1.04 -40.63 27.64
C ILE A 57 -0.10 -39.62 28.33
N GLY A 58 0.68 -40.06 29.31
CA GLY A 58 1.65 -39.22 29.99
C GLY A 58 2.85 -38.83 29.11
N GLU A 59 3.26 -39.68 28.18
CA GLU A 59 4.26 -39.32 27.17
C GLU A 59 3.72 -38.32 26.14
N LEU A 60 2.48 -38.52 25.69
CA LEU A 60 1.80 -37.60 24.78
C LEU A 60 1.64 -36.20 25.40
N LEU A 61 1.19 -36.11 26.67
CA LEU A 61 1.08 -34.85 27.38
C LEU A 61 2.43 -34.12 27.46
N ARG A 62 3.48 -34.82 27.88
CA ARG A 62 4.84 -34.25 27.98
C ARG A 62 5.38 -33.79 26.62
N TRP A 63 5.07 -34.51 25.54
CA TRP A 63 5.44 -34.09 24.19
C TRP A 63 4.68 -32.82 23.76
N MET A 64 3.39 -32.72 24.09
CA MET A 64 2.58 -31.53 23.81
C MET A 64 3.04 -30.32 24.61
N GLU A 65 3.36 -30.48 25.90
CA GLU A 65 3.92 -29.44 26.76
C GLU A 65 5.28 -28.95 26.26
N ARG A 66 6.16 -29.86 25.78
CA ARG A 66 7.49 -29.49 25.27
C ARG A 66 7.43 -28.67 23.98
N THR A 67 6.44 -28.93 23.13
CA THR A 67 6.34 -28.33 21.80
C THR A 67 5.39 -27.13 21.75
N GLY A 68 4.61 -26.90 22.79
CA GLY A 68 3.57 -25.88 22.89
C GLY A 68 3.81 -24.85 24.00
N PRO A 69 2.86 -23.92 24.20
CA PRO A 69 2.91 -23.02 25.35
C PRO A 69 2.76 -23.83 26.65
N SER A 70 3.62 -23.56 27.62
CA SER A 70 3.69 -24.30 28.88
C SER A 70 2.43 -24.15 29.73
N ASP A 71 1.73 -23.02 29.63
CA ASP A 71 0.46 -22.74 30.30
C ASP A 71 -0.53 -22.13 29.29
N PRO A 72 -1.27 -22.95 28.54
CA PRO A 72 -2.18 -22.45 27.52
C PRO A 72 -3.33 -21.68 28.14
N THR A 73 -3.65 -20.54 27.56
CA THR A 73 -4.77 -19.72 28.02
C THR A 73 -5.92 -19.72 27.02
N ARG A 74 -7.05 -19.09 27.38
CA ARG A 74 -8.15 -18.89 26.43
C ARG A 74 -7.71 -18.01 25.24
N GLY A 75 -6.75 -17.11 25.46
CA GLY A 75 -6.17 -16.28 24.40
C GLY A 75 -5.37 -17.11 23.39
N ASP A 76 -4.65 -18.13 23.83
CA ASP A 76 -3.94 -19.03 22.92
C ASP A 76 -4.89 -19.86 22.07
N LEU A 77 -6.02 -20.28 22.65
CA LEU A 77 -7.05 -21.01 21.91
C LEU A 77 -7.71 -20.13 20.84
N THR A 78 -8.05 -18.87 21.18
CA THR A 78 -8.62 -17.95 20.19
C THR A 78 -7.61 -17.60 19.11
N SER A 79 -6.34 -17.40 19.47
CA SER A 79 -5.25 -17.20 18.52
C SER A 79 -5.11 -18.38 17.56
N ALA A 80 -5.05 -19.62 18.08
CA ALA A 80 -4.97 -20.82 17.26
C ALA A 80 -6.20 -20.99 16.35
N LEU A 81 -7.40 -20.66 16.83
CA LEU A 81 -8.63 -20.68 16.04
C LEU A 81 -8.59 -19.64 14.91
N ILE A 82 -8.16 -18.42 15.20
CA ILE A 82 -8.03 -17.34 14.21
C ILE A 82 -7.01 -17.75 13.15
N VAL A 83 -5.86 -18.30 13.55
CA VAL A 83 -4.84 -18.78 12.60
C VAL A 83 -5.39 -19.88 11.71
N LEU A 84 -6.11 -20.86 12.27
CA LEU A 84 -6.75 -21.92 11.49
C LEU A 84 -7.78 -21.35 10.50
N LEU A 85 -8.61 -20.41 10.95
CA LEU A 85 -9.63 -19.79 10.11
C LEU A 85 -9.00 -18.98 8.97
N VAL A 86 -7.92 -18.24 9.25
CA VAL A 86 -7.13 -17.52 8.23
C VAL A 86 -6.49 -18.49 7.25
N LEU A 87 -5.92 -19.61 7.71
CA LEU A 87 -5.31 -20.61 6.83
C LEU A 87 -6.34 -21.38 5.99
N LEU A 88 -7.50 -21.68 6.54
CA LEU A 88 -8.62 -22.26 5.79
C LEU A 88 -9.10 -21.29 4.71
N LEU A 89 -9.27 -20.01 5.07
CA LEU A 89 -9.66 -18.97 4.12
C LEU A 89 -8.60 -18.79 3.04
N GLY A 90 -7.33 -18.64 3.42
CA GLY A 90 -6.21 -18.52 2.49
C GLY A 90 -6.07 -19.71 1.55
N THR A 91 -6.24 -20.93 2.08
CA THR A 91 -6.25 -22.16 1.28
C THR A 91 -7.40 -22.18 0.29
N LEU A 92 -8.61 -21.80 0.74
CA LEU A 92 -9.78 -21.72 -0.15
C LEU A 92 -9.51 -20.73 -1.28
N LEU A 93 -8.90 -19.58 -0.99
CA LEU A 93 -8.58 -18.57 -1.99
C LEU A 93 -7.52 -19.04 -2.99
N ILE A 94 -6.42 -19.61 -2.49
CA ILE A 94 -5.30 -20.09 -3.31
C ILE A 94 -5.74 -21.26 -4.18
N ARG A 95 -6.50 -22.23 -3.63
CA ARG A 95 -6.98 -23.38 -4.39
C ARG A 95 -7.95 -22.99 -5.50
N ASN A 96 -8.83 -22.02 -5.22
CA ASN A 96 -9.78 -21.51 -6.21
C ASN A 96 -9.17 -20.47 -7.18
N ALA A 97 -7.91 -20.05 -7.00
CA ALA A 97 -7.23 -19.16 -7.93
C ALA A 97 -6.89 -19.83 -9.27
N PHE A 98 -6.97 -21.17 -9.34
CA PHE A 98 -6.71 -21.99 -10.53
C PHE A 98 -7.95 -22.79 -10.95
N PRO A 99 -9.06 -22.11 -11.32
CA PRO A 99 -10.31 -22.81 -11.62
C PRO A 99 -10.19 -23.62 -12.91
N THR A 100 -10.86 -24.77 -12.95
CA THR A 100 -11.10 -25.46 -14.24
C THR A 100 -12.20 -24.72 -14.98
N VAL A 101 -12.05 -24.53 -16.28
CA VAL A 101 -13.05 -23.83 -17.10
C VAL A 101 -13.53 -24.74 -18.21
N ARG A 102 -14.86 -24.81 -18.42
CA ARG A 102 -15.44 -25.39 -19.63
C ARG A 102 -15.95 -24.29 -20.52
N PHE A 103 -15.56 -24.36 -21.77
CA PHE A 103 -16.00 -23.45 -22.81
C PHE A 103 -17.23 -24.03 -23.52
N SER A 104 -18.25 -23.20 -23.70
CA SER A 104 -19.47 -23.55 -24.43
C SER A 104 -20.00 -22.35 -25.21
N VAL A 105 -20.77 -22.62 -26.25
CA VAL A 105 -21.46 -21.58 -27.04
C VAL A 105 -22.40 -20.74 -26.18
N ARG A 106 -22.91 -21.29 -25.06
CA ARG A 106 -23.79 -20.57 -24.12
C ARG A 106 -23.05 -19.68 -23.13
N GLY A 107 -21.77 -19.92 -22.90
CA GLY A 107 -21.00 -19.25 -21.84
C GLY A 107 -19.82 -20.09 -21.35
N LEU A 108 -19.23 -19.64 -20.26
CA LEU A 108 -18.17 -20.34 -19.55
C LEU A 108 -18.76 -21.02 -18.32
N LEU A 109 -18.34 -22.25 -18.02
CA LEU A 109 -18.58 -22.87 -16.72
C LEU A 109 -17.28 -22.84 -15.94
N VAL A 110 -17.29 -22.20 -14.77
CA VAL A 110 -16.11 -22.06 -13.91
C VAL A 110 -16.27 -22.98 -12.71
N TRP A 111 -15.31 -23.86 -12.47
CA TRP A 111 -15.33 -24.75 -11.32
C TRP A 111 -14.98 -23.99 -10.05
N PHE A 112 -15.91 -23.92 -9.09
CA PHE A 112 -15.73 -23.24 -7.82
C PHE A 112 -16.48 -23.98 -6.71
N GLY A 113 -15.81 -24.24 -5.58
CA GLY A 113 -16.49 -24.80 -4.39
C GLY A 113 -17.17 -26.15 -4.62
N ASN A 114 -16.56 -27.04 -5.41
CA ASN A 114 -17.10 -28.35 -5.84
C ASN A 114 -18.34 -28.29 -6.75
N ASP A 115 -18.66 -27.15 -7.33
CA ASP A 115 -19.75 -27.01 -8.30
C ASP A 115 -19.33 -26.18 -9.53
N TRP A 116 -20.12 -26.26 -10.60
CA TRP A 116 -19.94 -25.45 -11.81
C TRP A 116 -20.77 -24.18 -11.73
N VAL A 117 -20.10 -23.03 -11.75
CA VAL A 117 -20.75 -21.73 -11.79
C VAL A 117 -20.89 -21.29 -13.26
N PRO A 118 -22.13 -21.12 -13.77
CA PRO A 118 -22.34 -20.64 -15.14
C PRO A 118 -22.10 -19.14 -15.24
N VAL A 119 -21.25 -18.76 -16.19
CA VAL A 119 -20.94 -17.40 -16.59
C VAL A 119 -21.42 -17.21 -18.02
N GLN A 120 -22.49 -16.45 -18.20
CA GLN A 120 -23.06 -16.15 -19.51
C GLN A 120 -22.22 -15.09 -20.22
N TRP A 121 -22.14 -15.15 -21.55
CA TRP A 121 -21.38 -14.17 -22.35
C TRP A 121 -21.87 -12.74 -22.14
N GLU A 122 -23.19 -12.57 -22.00
CA GLU A 122 -23.87 -11.29 -21.77
C GLU A 122 -23.53 -10.69 -20.40
N SER A 123 -23.03 -11.50 -19.47
CA SER A 123 -22.64 -11.04 -18.14
C SER A 123 -21.20 -10.57 -18.05
N ILE A 124 -20.37 -10.89 -19.05
CA ILE A 124 -18.97 -10.49 -19.08
C ILE A 124 -18.93 -8.99 -19.40
N ARG A 125 -18.31 -8.20 -18.52
CA ARG A 125 -18.18 -6.74 -18.69
C ARG A 125 -16.80 -6.32 -19.17
N ALA A 126 -15.78 -7.01 -18.68
CA ALA A 126 -14.41 -6.69 -19.05
C ALA A 126 -13.57 -7.96 -19.13
N ILE A 127 -12.74 -8.03 -20.16
CA ILE A 127 -11.67 -9.01 -20.28
C ILE A 127 -10.38 -8.23 -20.31
N ARG A 128 -9.55 -8.46 -19.30
CA ARG A 128 -8.31 -7.72 -19.10
C ARG A 128 -7.16 -8.69 -19.20
N VAL A 129 -6.23 -8.41 -20.08
CA VAL A 129 -5.12 -9.31 -20.37
C VAL A 129 -3.82 -8.69 -19.86
N THR A 130 -3.07 -9.42 -19.04
CA THR A 130 -1.70 -9.08 -18.65
C THR A 130 -0.74 -10.08 -19.25
N ASP A 131 0.02 -9.64 -20.25
CA ASP A 131 1.00 -10.47 -20.96
C ASP A 131 2.45 -10.23 -20.49
N ASN A 132 3.28 -11.26 -20.63
CA ASN A 132 4.73 -11.18 -20.50
C ASN A 132 5.34 -10.46 -21.72
N ALA A 133 6.59 -9.97 -21.58
CA ALA A 133 7.31 -9.23 -22.60
C ALA A 133 7.41 -9.94 -23.97
N GLU A 134 7.43 -11.27 -23.94
CA GLU A 134 7.52 -12.18 -25.09
C GLU A 134 6.16 -12.66 -25.61
N GLY A 135 5.02 -12.28 -24.99
CA GLY A 135 3.68 -12.74 -25.36
C GLY A 135 3.34 -14.19 -24.96
N ASN A 136 4.33 -15.00 -24.60
CA ASN A 136 4.17 -16.44 -24.32
C ASN A 136 3.48 -16.80 -22.99
N ARG A 137 3.29 -15.82 -22.10
CA ARG A 137 2.64 -16.04 -20.79
C ARG A 137 1.70 -14.89 -20.50
N PHE A 138 0.47 -15.22 -20.16
CA PHE A 138 -0.55 -14.24 -19.83
C PHE A 138 -1.33 -14.63 -18.57
N VAL A 139 -1.92 -13.61 -17.94
CA VAL A 139 -2.97 -13.72 -16.93
C VAL A 139 -4.13 -12.86 -17.39
N VAL A 140 -5.30 -13.47 -17.56
CA VAL A 140 -6.52 -12.81 -17.99
C VAL A 140 -7.47 -12.72 -16.79
N LEU A 141 -7.93 -11.52 -16.46
CA LEU A 141 -9.04 -11.30 -15.54
C LEU A 141 -10.33 -11.16 -16.35
N VAL A 142 -11.26 -12.08 -16.12
CA VAL A 142 -12.62 -12.02 -16.68
C VAL A 142 -13.54 -11.47 -15.60
N GLN A 143 -14.07 -10.27 -15.81
CA GLN A 143 -15.01 -9.61 -14.88
C GLN A 143 -16.44 -9.79 -15.36
N THR A 144 -17.34 -10.14 -14.43
CA THR A 144 -18.75 -10.37 -14.70
C THR A 144 -19.64 -9.41 -13.94
N ASP A 145 -20.92 -9.37 -14.30
CA ASP A 145 -21.95 -8.68 -13.53
C ASP A 145 -22.16 -9.32 -12.14
N ASP A 146 -22.71 -8.53 -11.21
CA ASP A 146 -22.75 -8.79 -9.76
C ASP A 146 -23.63 -10.00 -9.34
N LYS A 147 -24.27 -10.71 -10.29
CA LYS A 147 -25.26 -11.77 -9.99
C LYS A 147 -24.78 -13.20 -10.23
N GLN A 148 -23.76 -13.42 -11.05
CA GLN A 148 -23.40 -14.79 -11.49
C GLN A 148 -22.26 -15.42 -10.69
N LEU A 149 -21.31 -14.61 -10.22
CA LEU A 149 -20.20 -15.07 -9.39
C LEU A 149 -20.44 -14.83 -7.90
N THR A 150 -19.83 -15.65 -7.05
CA THR A 150 -19.91 -15.48 -5.58
C THR A 150 -19.13 -14.23 -5.12
N PRO A 151 -19.43 -13.66 -3.92
CA PRO A 151 -18.68 -12.52 -3.38
C PRO A 151 -17.16 -12.74 -3.28
N TRP A 152 -16.72 -14.00 -3.17
CA TRP A 152 -15.30 -14.35 -3.14
C TRP A 152 -14.55 -13.95 -4.41
N HIS A 153 -15.23 -13.92 -5.55
CA HIS A 153 -14.66 -13.52 -6.83
C HIS A 153 -14.30 -12.03 -6.88
N ARG A 154 -14.71 -11.23 -5.89
CA ARG A 154 -14.23 -9.85 -5.74
C ARG A 154 -12.76 -9.81 -5.34
N LEU A 155 -12.27 -10.81 -4.61
CA LEU A 155 -10.87 -10.84 -4.20
C LEU A 155 -9.94 -10.98 -5.39
N TYR A 156 -10.34 -11.70 -6.44
CA TYR A 156 -9.50 -11.85 -7.63
C TYR A 156 -9.32 -10.52 -8.37
N SER A 157 -10.39 -9.73 -8.53
CA SER A 157 -10.28 -8.35 -9.03
C SER A 157 -9.49 -7.44 -8.09
N PHE A 158 -9.59 -7.68 -6.78
CA PHE A 158 -8.83 -6.91 -5.78
C PHE A 158 -7.34 -7.23 -5.84
N VAL A 159 -6.97 -8.49 -5.99
CA VAL A 159 -5.57 -8.93 -6.15
C VAL A 159 -5.02 -8.48 -7.50
N TYR A 160 -5.84 -8.51 -8.55
CA TYR A 160 -5.43 -8.07 -9.88
C TYR A 160 -5.23 -6.54 -9.95
N ARG A 161 -6.12 -5.73 -9.38
CA ARG A 161 -6.04 -4.26 -9.48
C ARG A 161 -6.78 -3.47 -8.39
N PHE A 162 -6.91 -4.01 -7.18
CA PHE A 162 -7.68 -3.40 -6.09
C PHE A 162 -9.14 -3.06 -6.45
N GLY A 163 -9.70 -3.72 -7.47
CA GLY A 163 -11.10 -3.55 -7.88
C GLY A 163 -12.03 -4.48 -7.11
N PHE A 164 -13.28 -4.07 -6.90
CA PHE A 164 -14.30 -4.87 -6.18
C PHE A 164 -15.32 -5.55 -7.12
N ALA A 165 -15.12 -5.48 -8.44
CA ALA A 165 -15.93 -6.24 -9.39
C ALA A 165 -15.72 -7.75 -9.20
N ARG A 166 -16.74 -8.56 -9.46
CA ARG A 166 -16.58 -10.03 -9.38
C ARG A 166 -15.89 -10.52 -10.65
N GLY A 167 -14.82 -11.29 -10.50
CA GLY A 167 -14.14 -11.88 -11.64
C GLY A 167 -13.35 -13.12 -11.27
N PHE A 168 -12.82 -13.82 -12.26
CA PHE A 168 -11.93 -14.97 -12.07
C PHE A 168 -10.70 -14.82 -12.97
N LEU A 169 -9.63 -15.52 -12.58
CA LEU A 169 -8.34 -15.46 -13.26
C LEU A 169 -8.14 -16.69 -14.14
N LEU A 170 -7.74 -16.46 -15.38
CA LEU A 170 -7.23 -17.46 -16.30
C LEU A 170 -5.75 -17.19 -16.50
N THR A 171 -4.94 -18.23 -16.64
CA THR A 171 -3.52 -18.05 -16.93
C THR A 171 -3.10 -18.96 -18.08
N SER A 172 -2.06 -18.53 -18.80
CA SER A 172 -1.38 -19.30 -19.85
C SER A 172 -0.90 -20.70 -19.41
N SER A 173 -0.79 -20.96 -18.10
CA SER A 173 -0.37 -22.27 -17.59
C SER A 173 -1.45 -23.35 -17.67
N MET A 174 -2.69 -22.99 -18.04
CA MET A 174 -3.73 -23.96 -18.40
C MET A 174 -3.33 -24.77 -19.64
N GLN A 175 -3.77 -26.02 -19.71
CA GLN A 175 -3.67 -26.83 -20.93
C GLN A 175 -4.37 -26.08 -22.06
N ASP A 176 -3.62 -25.70 -23.09
CA ASP A 176 -4.11 -24.91 -24.23
C ASP A 176 -4.78 -23.58 -23.84
N GLY A 177 -4.17 -22.86 -22.88
CA GLY A 177 -4.69 -21.56 -22.44
C GLY A 177 -4.81 -20.54 -23.58
N GLU A 178 -3.84 -20.50 -24.49
CA GLU A 178 -3.89 -19.63 -25.69
C GLU A 178 -5.07 -19.99 -26.59
N GLY A 179 -5.35 -21.28 -26.77
CA GLY A 179 -6.53 -21.78 -27.47
C GLY A 179 -7.82 -21.27 -26.82
N LEU A 180 -7.94 -21.40 -25.49
CA LEU A 180 -9.10 -20.87 -24.75
C LEU A 180 -9.28 -19.36 -24.99
N LEU A 181 -8.20 -18.57 -24.85
CA LEU A 181 -8.30 -17.12 -25.04
C LEU A 181 -8.72 -16.78 -26.48
N ARG A 182 -8.17 -17.48 -27.48
CA ARG A 182 -8.54 -17.31 -28.88
C ARG A 182 -10.01 -17.68 -29.12
N GLU A 183 -10.48 -18.82 -28.60
CA GLU A 183 -11.88 -19.24 -28.70
C GLU A 183 -12.82 -18.23 -28.03
N MET A 184 -12.45 -17.68 -26.87
CA MET A 184 -13.22 -16.62 -26.21
C MET A 184 -13.31 -15.37 -27.09
N MET A 185 -12.19 -14.93 -27.66
CA MET A 185 -12.13 -13.74 -28.51
C MET A 185 -12.92 -13.92 -29.82
N ASP A 186 -12.81 -15.08 -30.45
CA ASP A 186 -13.54 -15.43 -31.66
C ASP A 186 -15.05 -15.50 -31.42
N GLU A 187 -15.48 -16.05 -30.28
CA GLU A 187 -16.88 -16.10 -29.87
C GLU A 187 -17.46 -14.71 -29.62
N ILE A 188 -16.73 -13.84 -28.92
CA ILE A 188 -17.12 -12.45 -28.67
C ILE A 188 -17.23 -11.68 -29.99
N ALA A 189 -16.25 -11.83 -30.88
CA ALA A 189 -16.26 -11.21 -32.20
C ALA A 189 -17.44 -11.71 -33.05
N ARG A 190 -17.74 -13.02 -33.00
CA ARG A 190 -18.89 -13.61 -33.70
C ARG A 190 -20.22 -13.03 -33.19
N ARG A 191 -20.42 -12.95 -31.88
CA ARG A 191 -21.66 -12.41 -31.28
C ARG A 191 -21.84 -10.92 -31.54
N ARG A 192 -20.75 -10.13 -31.49
CA ARG A 192 -20.77 -8.72 -31.89
C ARG A 192 -21.17 -8.55 -33.36
N LYS A 193 -20.71 -9.44 -34.27
CA LYS A 193 -21.14 -9.45 -35.68
C LYS A 193 -22.62 -9.84 -35.87
N LEU A 194 -23.17 -10.66 -34.97
CA LEU A 194 -24.59 -11.06 -34.98
C LEU A 194 -25.52 -9.97 -34.40
N GLY A 195 -24.98 -8.83 -33.96
CA GLY A 195 -25.77 -7.72 -33.43
C GLY A 195 -26.17 -7.86 -31.96
N GLU A 196 -25.60 -8.82 -31.22
CA GLU A 196 -25.76 -8.89 -29.77
C GLU A 196 -25.01 -7.74 -29.11
N LYS A 197 -25.70 -7.00 -28.23
CA LYS A 197 -25.10 -5.94 -27.41
C LYS A 197 -24.25 -6.55 -26.30
N LEU A 198 -23.00 -6.86 -26.62
CA LEU A 198 -21.98 -7.22 -25.64
C LEU A 198 -21.18 -5.96 -25.28
N ASP A 199 -21.50 -5.37 -24.13
CA ASP A 199 -20.75 -4.27 -23.52
C ASP A 199 -19.46 -4.80 -22.86
N ILE A 200 -18.64 -5.51 -23.64
CA ILE A 200 -17.35 -6.05 -23.21
C ILE A 200 -16.26 -5.04 -23.53
N GLU A 201 -15.67 -4.46 -22.50
CA GLU A 201 -14.44 -3.67 -22.58
C GLU A 201 -13.24 -4.61 -22.66
N LEU A 202 -12.56 -4.58 -23.81
CA LEU A 202 -11.26 -5.22 -23.99
C LEU A 202 -10.18 -4.20 -23.65
N GLU A 203 -9.61 -4.34 -22.45
CA GLU A 203 -8.52 -3.49 -21.97
C GLU A 203 -7.18 -4.23 -22.12
N ASP A 204 -6.56 -4.14 -23.30
CA ASP A 204 -5.21 -4.70 -23.55
C ASP A 204 -4.08 -3.84 -22.94
N GLY A 205 -4.39 -2.60 -22.52
CA GLY A 205 -3.42 -1.64 -21.97
C GLY A 205 -3.30 -1.64 -20.44
N GLN A 206 -4.29 -2.14 -19.70
CA GLN A 206 -4.38 -1.94 -18.25
C GLN A 206 -3.97 -3.20 -17.47
N ARG A 207 -2.65 -3.40 -17.38
CA ARG A 207 -1.99 -4.55 -16.75
C ARG A 207 -2.15 -4.58 -15.22
N SER A 208 -2.18 -5.78 -14.65
CA SER A 208 -2.09 -5.99 -13.20
C SER A 208 -0.66 -5.80 -12.70
N LEU A 209 -0.48 -4.96 -11.68
CA LEU A 209 0.82 -4.73 -11.03
C LEU A 209 1.38 -6.01 -10.39
N LEU A 210 0.54 -6.79 -9.71
CA LEU A 210 0.95 -8.01 -8.99
C LEU A 210 1.26 -9.15 -9.96
N PHE A 211 0.45 -9.35 -11.00
CA PHE A 211 0.68 -10.43 -11.97
C PHE A 211 1.77 -10.08 -12.99
N GLY A 212 1.95 -8.80 -13.32
CA GLY A 212 3.14 -8.34 -14.05
C GLY A 212 4.41 -8.77 -13.34
N LEU A 213 4.53 -8.46 -12.03
CA LEU A 213 5.68 -8.86 -11.21
C LEU A 213 5.94 -10.38 -11.24
N LEU A 214 4.89 -11.20 -11.11
CA LEU A 214 4.99 -12.66 -11.09
C LEU A 214 5.36 -13.26 -12.46
N LEU A 215 4.85 -12.69 -13.55
CA LEU A 215 5.10 -13.19 -14.91
C LEU A 215 6.48 -12.78 -15.43
N SER A 216 6.90 -11.56 -15.12
CA SER A 216 8.20 -11.01 -15.45
C SER A 216 8.43 -9.75 -14.59
N PRO A 217 9.42 -9.72 -13.68
CA PRO A 217 9.76 -8.52 -12.91
C PRO A 217 9.93 -7.29 -13.82
N SER A 218 10.58 -7.45 -14.98
CA SER A 218 10.76 -6.40 -15.99
C SER A 218 9.47 -5.95 -16.71
N SER A 219 8.36 -6.67 -16.57
CA SER A 219 7.06 -6.29 -17.17
C SER A 219 6.31 -5.28 -16.31
N PHE A 220 6.59 -5.27 -15.00
CA PHE A 220 6.18 -4.21 -14.07
C PHE A 220 6.85 -2.87 -14.43
N PHE A 221 8.07 -2.92 -14.96
CA PHE A 221 8.87 -1.76 -15.35
C PHE A 221 8.78 -1.39 -16.84
N ARG A 222 7.88 -2.04 -17.60
CA ARG A 222 7.74 -1.80 -19.04
C ARG A 222 6.84 -0.58 -19.28
N ARG A 223 7.39 0.43 -19.96
CA ARG A 223 6.70 1.66 -20.39
C ARG A 223 5.32 1.37 -20.98
N PRO A 224 4.25 2.04 -20.51
CA PRO A 224 3.04 2.21 -21.29
C PRO A 224 3.40 2.87 -22.63
N THR A 225 2.77 2.43 -23.73
CA THR A 225 2.86 3.18 -24.99
C THR A 225 2.28 4.57 -24.73
N PRO A 226 2.96 5.67 -25.08
CA PRO A 226 2.55 7.01 -24.65
C PRO A 226 1.19 7.35 -25.26
N ALA A 227 0.13 7.24 -24.45
CA ALA A 227 -1.05 8.05 -24.64
C ALA A 227 -0.62 9.46 -24.27
N SER A 228 -0.53 10.32 -25.29
CA SER A 228 -0.16 11.75 -25.26
C SER A 228 0.11 12.33 -23.87
N ASP A 229 1.38 12.62 -23.56
CA ASP A 229 1.83 13.53 -22.50
C ASP A 229 1.27 14.94 -22.79
N THR A 230 -0.02 15.14 -22.54
CA THR A 230 -0.63 16.47 -22.57
C THR A 230 -0.39 17.13 -21.22
N PRO A 231 0.43 18.19 -21.14
CA PRO A 231 0.66 18.90 -19.89
C PRO A 231 -0.67 19.51 -19.39
N VAL A 232 -0.86 19.53 -18.07
CA VAL A 232 -2.09 20.01 -17.42
C VAL A 232 -2.34 21.48 -17.74
N PHE A 233 -1.29 22.28 -17.86
CA PHE A 233 -1.34 23.66 -18.32
C PHE A 233 -0.56 23.80 -19.63
N GLN A 234 -1.25 24.04 -20.74
CA GLN A 234 -0.60 24.39 -21.99
C GLN A 234 -0.48 25.91 -22.11
N PRO A 235 0.72 26.46 -22.38
CA PRO A 235 0.84 27.86 -22.78
C PRO A 235 0.22 28.03 -24.17
N ILE A 236 -0.81 28.87 -24.29
CA ILE A 236 -1.23 29.33 -25.61
C ILE A 236 -0.09 30.17 -26.16
N THR A 237 0.52 29.73 -27.26
CA THR A 237 1.34 30.63 -28.09
C THR A 237 0.45 31.75 -28.58
N ALA A 238 0.56 32.91 -27.94
CA ALA A 238 -0.12 34.12 -28.37
C ALA A 238 0.27 34.41 -29.82
N THR A 239 -0.69 34.30 -30.74
CA THR A 239 -0.56 34.90 -32.07
C THR A 239 -0.24 36.38 -31.86
N ALA A 240 0.87 36.83 -32.44
CA ALA A 240 1.44 38.16 -32.24
C ALA A 240 0.37 39.26 -32.38
N GLY A 241 -0.02 39.86 -31.25
CA GLY A 241 -1.02 40.92 -31.20
C GLY A 241 -1.86 40.88 -29.94
N MET A 242 -1.33 41.43 -28.84
CA MET A 242 -2.04 41.82 -27.61
C MET A 242 -2.69 40.69 -26.77
N ALA A 243 -1.92 40.08 -25.87
CA ALA A 243 -2.26 39.79 -24.47
C ALA A 243 -1.19 38.84 -23.86
N ALA A 244 -1.02 38.89 -22.54
CA ALA A 244 -0.16 37.96 -21.80
C ALA A 244 -0.51 36.49 -22.12
N PRO A 245 0.47 35.56 -22.13
CA PRO A 245 0.21 34.15 -22.37
C PRO A 245 -0.81 33.64 -21.35
N THR A 246 -1.97 33.22 -21.85
CA THR A 246 -3.01 32.58 -21.05
C THR A 246 -2.75 31.09 -21.07
N LEU A 247 -2.54 30.49 -19.89
CA LEU A 247 -2.46 29.04 -19.73
C LEU A 247 -3.88 28.46 -19.82
N THR A 248 -4.13 27.59 -20.78
CA THR A 248 -5.40 26.83 -20.88
C THR A 248 -5.14 25.37 -20.56
N MET A 249 -6.04 24.76 -19.78
CA MET A 249 -5.99 23.31 -19.58
C MET A 249 -6.49 22.61 -20.86
N PRO A 250 -5.76 21.63 -21.41
CA PRO A 250 -6.36 20.73 -22.40
C PRO A 250 -7.51 19.96 -21.74
N GLY A 251 -8.63 19.83 -22.44
CA GLY A 251 -9.79 19.12 -21.91
C GLY A 251 -9.42 17.69 -21.54
N MET A 252 -9.57 17.33 -20.26
CA MET A 252 -9.27 15.99 -19.75
C MET A 252 -10.35 14.94 -20.11
N GLY A 253 -11.18 15.22 -21.11
CA GLY A 253 -12.23 14.33 -21.60
C GLY A 253 -11.72 13.45 -22.73
N GLY A 254 -11.79 12.13 -22.55
CA GLY A 254 -11.54 11.16 -23.62
C GLY A 254 -12.30 11.50 -24.91
N ALA A 255 -11.67 11.19 -26.04
CA ALA A 255 -12.15 11.49 -27.39
C ALA A 255 -13.66 11.21 -27.55
N GLY A 256 -14.47 12.29 -27.62
CA GLY A 256 -15.90 12.15 -27.95
C GLY A 256 -16.84 13.25 -27.46
N TYR A 257 -16.48 14.07 -26.47
CA TYR A 257 -17.36 15.16 -26.02
C TYR A 257 -16.89 16.51 -26.58
N ALA A 258 -17.76 17.15 -27.37
CA ALA A 258 -17.57 18.54 -27.80
C ALA A 258 -17.36 19.44 -26.56
N PRO A 259 -16.43 20.41 -26.61
CA PRO A 259 -16.15 21.28 -25.47
C PRO A 259 -17.41 22.06 -25.13
N ALA A 260 -18.02 21.75 -23.98
CA ALA A 260 -19.01 22.63 -23.38
C ALA A 260 -18.29 23.96 -23.09
N GLN A 261 -18.75 25.05 -23.70
CA GLN A 261 -18.24 26.38 -23.37
C GLN A 261 -18.35 26.58 -21.86
N PRO A 262 -17.25 26.99 -21.19
CA PRO A 262 -17.30 27.26 -19.76
C PRO A 262 -18.34 28.33 -19.52
N THR A 263 -19.40 27.98 -18.79
CA THR A 263 -20.32 28.95 -18.22
C THR A 263 -19.49 29.73 -17.22
N MET A 264 -18.94 30.87 -17.66
CA MET A 264 -18.20 31.77 -16.78
C MET A 264 -19.16 32.24 -15.68
N THR A 265 -19.10 31.59 -14.53
CA THR A 265 -19.66 32.09 -13.28
C THR A 265 -19.14 33.51 -13.10
N SER A 266 -20.05 34.42 -12.75
CA SER A 266 -19.79 35.86 -12.60
C SER A 266 -18.50 36.11 -11.80
N PRO A 267 -17.67 37.12 -12.14
CA PRO A 267 -16.36 37.38 -11.54
C PRO A 267 -16.30 37.66 -10.02
N GLY A 268 -17.37 37.38 -9.25
CA GLY A 268 -17.40 37.39 -7.79
C GLY A 268 -17.86 36.10 -7.12
N GLU A 269 -18.23 35.05 -7.86
CA GLU A 269 -18.73 33.80 -7.28
C GLU A 269 -17.55 32.84 -7.00
N ALA A 270 -17.42 32.40 -5.74
CA ALA A 270 -16.34 31.50 -5.33
C ALA A 270 -16.53 30.12 -5.96
N ALA A 271 -15.49 29.61 -6.63
CA ALA A 271 -15.48 28.23 -7.12
C ALA A 271 -15.23 27.30 -5.93
N ALA A 272 -16.31 26.75 -5.35
CA ALA A 272 -16.25 25.81 -4.25
C ALA A 272 -16.33 24.36 -4.77
N ALA A 273 -15.47 23.50 -4.24
CA ALA A 273 -15.42 22.08 -4.54
C ALA A 273 -15.30 21.27 -3.24
N ASP A 274 -16.01 20.15 -3.19
CA ASP A 274 -16.01 19.23 -2.05
C ASP A 274 -15.91 17.78 -2.53
N TYR A 275 -15.47 16.90 -1.64
CA TYR A 275 -15.37 15.48 -1.93
C TYR A 275 -16.75 14.79 -1.93
N PRO A 276 -16.92 13.74 -2.75
CA PRO A 276 -18.14 12.94 -2.75
C PRO A 276 -18.45 12.42 -1.35
N LYS A 277 -19.75 12.33 -1.02
CA LYS A 277 -20.23 11.83 0.29
C LYS A 277 -19.65 10.46 0.66
N LEU A 278 -19.35 9.62 -0.34
CA LEU A 278 -18.71 8.32 -0.14
C LEU A 278 -17.31 8.45 0.49
N VAL A 279 -16.48 9.37 -0.01
CA VAL A 279 -15.12 9.62 0.53
C VAL A 279 -15.23 10.08 1.97
N HIS A 280 -16.12 11.03 2.26
CA HIS A 280 -16.40 11.48 3.63
C HIS A 280 -16.88 10.34 4.54
N THR A 281 -17.75 9.45 4.03
CA THR A 281 -18.27 8.30 4.80
C THR A 281 -17.16 7.30 5.13
N ILE A 282 -16.30 6.97 4.16
CA ILE A 282 -15.15 6.09 4.37
C ILE A 282 -14.20 6.71 5.39
N LEU A 283 -13.84 7.99 5.21
CA LEU A 283 -12.94 8.71 6.10
C LEU A 283 -13.50 8.81 7.52
N ASN A 284 -14.80 9.05 7.67
CA ASN A 284 -15.53 9.03 8.94
C ASN A 284 -15.50 7.66 9.61
N THR A 285 -15.77 6.60 8.86
CA THR A 285 -15.78 5.24 9.38
C THR A 285 -14.39 4.82 9.84
N VAL A 286 -13.35 5.06 9.03
CA VAL A 286 -11.96 4.76 9.38
C VAL A 286 -11.52 5.56 10.61
N THR A 287 -11.86 6.85 10.67
CA THR A 287 -11.58 7.69 11.85
C THR A 287 -12.25 7.14 13.11
N ALA A 288 -13.53 6.79 13.03
CA ALA A 288 -14.28 6.25 14.17
C ALA A 288 -13.69 4.92 14.66
N LEU A 289 -13.27 4.04 13.75
CA LEU A 289 -12.60 2.79 14.10
C LEU A 289 -11.25 3.05 14.80
N ILE A 290 -10.41 3.95 14.26
CA ILE A 290 -9.13 4.31 14.88
C ILE A 290 -9.34 4.86 16.30
N ILE A 291 -10.29 5.78 16.48
CA ILE A 291 -10.63 6.34 17.80
C ILE A 291 -11.12 5.24 18.74
N GLY A 292 -12.07 4.41 18.29
CA GLY A 292 -12.64 3.33 19.11
C GLY A 292 -11.58 2.36 19.61
N PHE A 293 -10.67 1.92 18.73
CA PHE A 293 -9.59 1.01 19.10
C PHE A 293 -8.51 1.68 19.97
N ALA A 294 -8.16 2.94 19.70
CA ALA A 294 -7.22 3.69 20.53
C ALA A 294 -7.78 3.93 21.96
N LEU A 295 -9.07 4.26 22.09
CA LEU A 295 -9.74 4.40 23.38
C LEU A 295 -9.84 3.06 24.10
N TRP A 296 -10.17 1.98 23.39
CA TRP A 296 -10.14 0.63 23.95
C TRP A 296 -8.77 0.30 24.53
N ARG A 297 -7.70 0.59 23.77
CA ARG A 297 -6.32 0.36 24.19
C ARG A 297 -5.91 1.23 25.40
N TYR A 298 -6.41 2.46 25.45
CA TYR A 298 -6.19 3.37 26.58
C TYR A 298 -6.89 2.86 27.85
N LEU A 299 -8.14 2.40 27.75
CA LEU A 299 -8.85 1.76 28.86
C LEU A 299 -8.15 0.49 29.32
N ASP A 300 -7.63 -0.30 28.39
CA ASP A 300 -6.83 -1.49 28.68
C ASP A 300 -5.57 -1.18 29.52
N ALA A 301 -4.88 -0.07 29.19
CA ALA A 301 -3.75 0.42 29.97
C ALA A 301 -4.15 0.84 31.39
N TRP A 302 -5.27 1.55 31.54
CA TRP A 302 -5.82 1.94 32.84
C TRP A 302 -6.19 0.74 33.71
N ILE A 303 -6.89 -0.24 33.13
CA ILE A 303 -7.25 -1.47 33.84
C ILE A 303 -5.98 -2.19 34.32
N THR A 304 -4.99 -2.34 33.44
CA THR A 304 -3.72 -2.98 33.78
C THR A 304 -3.01 -2.23 34.91
N PHE A 305 -2.91 -0.90 34.82
CA PHE A 305 -2.36 -0.06 35.88
C PHE A 305 -3.08 -0.24 37.23
N LEU A 306 -4.42 -0.22 37.23
CA LEU A 306 -5.21 -0.39 38.44
C LEU A 306 -4.98 -1.75 39.10
N ILE A 307 -4.85 -2.81 38.30
CA ILE A 307 -4.56 -4.15 38.82
C ILE A 307 -3.18 -4.22 39.49
N PHE A 308 -2.17 -3.53 38.94
CA PHE A 308 -0.84 -3.47 39.58
C PHE A 308 -0.84 -2.62 40.85
N LYS A 309 -1.57 -1.50 40.88
CA LYS A 309 -1.67 -0.64 42.07
C LYS A 309 -2.53 -1.23 43.18
N PHE A 310 -3.59 -1.95 42.82
CA PHE A 310 -4.51 -2.56 43.76
C PHE A 310 -4.66 -4.06 43.46
N PRO A 311 -3.74 -4.90 43.96
CA PRO A 311 -3.74 -6.33 43.67
C PRO A 311 -5.04 -7.05 44.06
N SER A 312 -5.78 -6.54 45.06
CA SER A 312 -7.09 -7.05 45.47
C SER A 312 -8.13 -7.03 44.34
N LEU A 313 -7.97 -6.16 43.34
CA LEU A 313 -8.84 -6.16 42.17
C LEU A 313 -8.76 -7.46 41.38
N ARG A 314 -7.62 -8.18 41.41
CA ARG A 314 -7.46 -9.48 40.72
C ARG A 314 -8.46 -10.54 41.18
N GLU A 315 -8.90 -10.46 42.43
CA GLU A 315 -9.84 -11.42 43.02
C GLU A 315 -11.27 -11.22 42.52
N THR A 316 -11.57 -10.07 41.91
CA THR A 316 -12.89 -9.81 41.36
C THR A 316 -13.06 -10.48 39.99
N ALA A 317 -14.27 -10.97 39.71
CA ALA A 317 -14.59 -11.70 38.49
C ALA A 317 -14.22 -10.93 37.20
N LEU A 318 -14.28 -9.60 37.23
CA LEU A 318 -14.02 -8.73 36.07
C LEU A 318 -12.54 -8.66 35.67
N PHE A 319 -11.60 -8.84 36.61
CA PHE A 319 -10.16 -8.76 36.36
C PHE A 319 -9.44 -10.12 36.39
N SER A 320 -10.07 -11.14 36.98
CA SER A 320 -9.50 -12.49 37.14
C SER A 320 -9.07 -13.20 35.85
N SER A 321 -9.66 -12.84 34.70
CA SER A 321 -9.38 -13.51 33.41
C SER A 321 -8.28 -12.84 32.59
N ARG A 322 -7.64 -11.77 33.08
CA ARG A 322 -6.57 -11.09 32.34
C ARG A 322 -5.21 -11.68 32.67
N GLU A 323 -4.49 -12.11 31.64
CA GLU A 323 -3.06 -12.32 31.72
C GLU A 323 -2.35 -10.99 31.83
N ILE A 324 -1.52 -10.86 32.85
CA ILE A 324 -0.82 -9.64 33.15
C ILE A 324 0.65 -9.89 32.84
N GLN A 325 1.12 -9.27 31.77
CA GLN A 325 2.55 -9.29 31.45
C GLN A 325 3.32 -8.47 32.50
N PRO A 326 4.54 -8.89 32.87
CA PRO A 326 5.36 -8.11 33.78
C PRO A 326 5.69 -6.75 33.15
N LEU A 327 5.41 -5.67 33.90
CA LEU A 327 5.74 -4.31 33.53
C LEU A 327 7.02 -3.85 34.21
N VAL A 328 7.78 -3.01 33.51
CA VAL A 328 8.95 -2.35 34.10
C VAL A 328 8.53 -1.15 34.95
N SER A 329 7.47 -0.45 34.54
CA SER A 329 6.90 0.66 35.31
C SER A 329 5.40 0.82 35.05
N ASP A 330 4.59 0.76 36.12
CA ASP A 330 3.15 0.98 36.04
C ASP A 330 2.83 2.39 35.53
N TRP A 331 3.55 3.40 36.02
CA TRP A 331 3.35 4.79 35.61
C TRP A 331 3.81 5.02 34.17
N GLY A 332 4.88 4.35 33.74
CA GLY A 332 5.34 4.39 32.36
C GLY A 332 4.26 3.91 31.37
N LEU A 333 3.47 2.91 31.75
CA LEU A 333 2.34 2.44 30.94
C LEU A 333 1.28 3.52 30.74
N LEU A 334 0.87 4.19 31.82
CA LEU A 334 -0.12 5.27 31.74
C LEU A 334 0.40 6.45 30.94
N ILE A 335 1.62 6.92 31.22
CA ILE A 335 2.24 8.02 30.46
C ILE A 335 2.26 7.65 28.97
N GLY A 336 2.67 6.41 28.67
CA GLY A 336 2.69 5.89 27.31
C GLY A 336 1.32 5.85 26.63
N ALA A 337 0.27 5.48 27.37
CA ALA A 337 -1.09 5.49 26.87
C ALA A 337 -1.60 6.91 26.57
N HIS A 338 -1.27 7.91 27.40
CA HIS A 338 -1.64 9.31 27.17
C HIS A 338 -0.91 9.89 25.96
N ILE A 339 0.41 9.66 25.87
CA ILE A 339 1.21 10.06 24.71
C ILE A 339 0.68 9.38 23.46
N GLY A 340 0.39 8.08 23.52
CA GLY A 340 -0.18 7.33 22.40
C GLY A 340 -1.52 7.90 21.93
N LEU A 341 -2.43 8.23 22.84
CA LEU A 341 -3.71 8.84 22.50
C LEU A 341 -3.54 10.22 21.85
N LEU A 342 -2.61 11.05 22.36
CA LEU A 342 -2.28 12.35 21.78
C LEU A 342 -1.70 12.19 20.37
N LEU A 343 -0.80 11.23 20.17
CA LEU A 343 -0.20 10.94 18.86
C LEU A 343 -1.26 10.43 17.86
N VAL A 344 -2.19 9.57 18.29
CA VAL A 344 -3.32 9.15 17.46
C VAL A 344 -4.21 10.34 17.08
N ALA A 345 -4.52 11.22 18.03
CA ALA A 345 -5.29 12.43 17.74
C ALA A 345 -4.57 13.33 16.72
N GLY A 346 -3.25 13.51 16.88
CA GLY A 346 -2.41 14.22 15.92
C GLY A 346 -2.39 13.57 14.53
N ALA A 347 -2.26 12.25 14.46
CA ALA A 347 -2.32 11.50 13.20
C ALA A 347 -3.68 11.61 12.51
N LEU A 348 -4.78 11.55 13.27
CA LEU A 348 -6.13 11.74 12.74
C LEU A 348 -6.34 13.16 12.21
N LEU A 349 -5.81 14.18 12.89
CA LEU A 349 -5.82 15.54 12.37
C LEU A 349 -5.07 15.60 11.04
N LEU A 350 -3.85 15.06 10.95
CA LEU A 350 -3.06 15.04 9.71
C LEU A 350 -3.79 14.33 8.57
N ILE A 351 -4.34 13.13 8.83
CA ILE A 351 -5.08 12.33 7.83
C ILE A 351 -6.33 13.07 7.33
N ARG A 352 -7.06 13.75 8.23
CA ARG A 352 -8.26 14.51 7.84
C ARG A 352 -7.95 15.71 6.97
N HIS A 353 -6.82 16.37 7.20
CA HIS A 353 -6.41 17.53 6.41
C HIS A 353 -5.75 17.15 5.06
N LEU A 354 -5.60 15.85 4.77
CA LEU A 354 -5.27 15.38 3.41
C LEU A 354 -6.44 15.49 2.43
N PHE A 355 -7.67 15.65 2.93
CA PHE A 355 -8.89 15.79 2.10
C PHE A 355 -9.68 17.05 2.49
N PRO A 356 -9.10 18.26 2.35
CA PRO A 356 -9.81 19.50 2.64
C PRO A 356 -10.79 19.84 1.51
N ALA A 357 -11.98 20.32 1.84
CA ALA A 357 -12.81 21.03 0.88
C ALA A 357 -12.10 22.32 0.46
N VAL A 358 -12.26 22.73 -0.79
CA VAL A 358 -11.49 23.84 -1.37
C VAL A 358 -12.45 24.85 -1.98
N ALA A 359 -12.28 26.12 -1.65
CA ALA A 359 -12.95 27.22 -2.32
C ALA A 359 -11.93 28.23 -2.84
N VAL A 360 -12.04 28.61 -4.11
CA VAL A 360 -11.14 29.57 -4.76
C VAL A 360 -11.91 30.84 -5.07
N ASP A 361 -11.37 31.98 -4.62
CA ASP A 361 -11.94 33.30 -4.87
C ASP A 361 -10.87 34.34 -5.27
N GLY A 362 -11.31 35.57 -5.54
CA GLY A 362 -10.41 36.66 -5.97
C GLY A 362 -9.39 37.12 -4.91
N ALA A 363 -9.53 36.72 -3.64
CA ALA A 363 -8.60 37.10 -2.58
C ALA A 363 -7.73 35.93 -2.08
N GLY A 364 -8.09 34.68 -2.36
CA GLY A 364 -7.23 33.53 -2.06
C GLY A 364 -7.89 32.17 -2.25
N ILE A 365 -7.27 31.16 -1.63
CA ILE A 365 -7.76 29.79 -1.56
C ILE A 365 -8.16 29.49 -0.12
N THR A 366 -9.38 29.03 0.09
CA THR A 366 -9.88 28.60 1.39
C THR A 366 -9.90 27.08 1.46
N PHE A 367 -9.23 26.52 2.46
CA PHE A 367 -9.23 25.09 2.77
C PHE A 367 -10.10 24.85 4.00
N THR A 368 -11.11 24.00 3.87
CA THR A 368 -12.01 23.64 4.96
C THR A 368 -11.87 22.17 5.31
N ALA A 369 -11.49 21.89 6.56
CA ALA A 369 -11.38 20.53 7.08
C ALA A 369 -11.84 20.50 8.54
N LEU A 370 -12.57 19.45 8.94
CA LEU A 370 -13.14 19.32 10.30
C LEU A 370 -13.95 20.56 10.74
N GLY A 371 -14.65 21.21 9.80
CA GLY A 371 -15.44 22.42 10.07
C GLY A 371 -14.61 23.69 10.33
N ARG A 372 -13.27 23.62 10.23
CA ARG A 372 -12.39 24.79 10.32
C ARG A 372 -11.96 25.21 8.92
N SER A 373 -12.09 26.50 8.64
CA SER A 373 -11.71 27.09 7.35
C SER A 373 -10.43 27.92 7.52
N HIS A 374 -9.44 27.67 6.67
CA HIS A 374 -8.18 28.39 6.62
C HIS A 374 -8.03 29.04 5.26
N ARG A 375 -7.96 30.37 5.24
CA ARG A 375 -7.77 31.14 4.02
C ARG A 375 -6.30 31.42 3.80
N LEU A 376 -5.80 31.05 2.63
CA LEU A 376 -4.46 31.32 2.13
C LEU A 376 -4.56 32.42 1.06
N SER A 377 -3.94 33.58 1.28
CA SER A 377 -3.92 34.62 0.26
C SER A 377 -3.02 34.24 -0.92
N TRP A 378 -3.26 34.78 -2.11
CA TRP A 378 -2.44 34.50 -3.30
C TRP A 378 -0.96 34.91 -3.15
N GLU A 379 -0.68 35.89 -2.30
CA GLU A 379 0.68 36.31 -1.96
C GLU A 379 1.39 35.25 -1.14
N GLN A 380 0.68 34.58 -0.23
CA GLN A 380 1.20 33.51 0.63
C GLN A 380 1.35 32.15 -0.08
N VAL A 381 0.86 32.01 -1.31
CA VAL A 381 1.08 30.81 -2.13
C VAL A 381 2.52 30.83 -2.65
N ARG A 382 3.33 29.86 -2.19
CA ARG A 382 4.72 29.69 -2.61
C ARG A 382 4.80 29.02 -3.97
N VAL A 383 4.16 27.87 -4.11
CA VAL A 383 4.15 27.08 -5.35
C VAL A 383 2.92 26.18 -5.39
N VAL A 384 2.39 25.98 -6.59
CA VAL A 384 1.36 25.01 -6.91
C VAL A 384 1.99 23.99 -7.85
N LYS A 385 2.09 22.74 -7.39
CA LYS A 385 2.68 21.62 -8.11
C LYS A 385 1.57 20.68 -8.58
N ALA A 386 1.59 20.28 -9.83
CA ALA A 386 0.70 19.24 -10.35
C ALA A 386 1.53 18.02 -10.78
N THR A 387 1.12 16.83 -10.33
CA THR A 387 1.69 15.53 -10.74
C THR A 387 0.61 14.71 -11.42
N ASP A 388 0.91 14.10 -12.56
CA ASP A 388 0.09 13.01 -13.09
C ASP A 388 0.30 11.72 -12.28
N VAL A 389 -0.74 11.29 -11.58
CA VAL A 389 -0.71 10.06 -10.79
C VAL A 389 -1.22 8.87 -11.60
N ARG A 390 -2.09 9.10 -12.60
CA ARG A 390 -2.71 8.07 -13.44
C ARG A 390 -3.38 8.74 -14.63
N GLU A 391 -3.12 8.29 -15.87
CA GLU A 391 -3.73 8.76 -17.14
C GLU A 391 -4.94 9.72 -16.98
N GLY A 392 -4.67 11.04 -16.93
CA GLY A 392 -5.68 12.10 -16.82
C GLY A 392 -6.15 12.43 -15.38
N GLN A 393 -5.50 11.90 -14.35
CA GLN A 393 -5.78 12.16 -12.94
C GLN A 393 -4.58 12.84 -12.29
N HIS A 394 -4.67 14.16 -12.18
CA HIS A 394 -3.63 14.96 -11.57
C HIS A 394 -3.92 15.21 -10.09
N VAL A 395 -2.89 15.03 -9.27
CA VAL A 395 -2.90 15.43 -7.88
C VAL A 395 -2.14 16.74 -7.77
N VAL A 396 -2.72 17.70 -7.04
CA VAL A 396 -2.19 19.06 -6.96
C VAL A 396 -1.83 19.39 -5.53
N LEU A 397 -0.60 19.87 -5.32
CA LEU A 397 -0.12 20.38 -4.04
C LEU A 397 -0.05 21.91 -4.10
N VAL A 398 -0.73 22.56 -3.17
CA VAL A 398 -0.62 24.01 -2.94
C VAL A 398 0.24 24.24 -1.70
N GLU A 399 1.48 24.67 -1.89
CA GLU A 399 2.39 25.01 -0.80
C GLU A 399 2.25 26.48 -0.39
N ALA A 400 2.17 26.71 0.91
CA ALA A 400 2.18 28.02 1.51
C ALA A 400 3.60 28.43 1.93
N GLU A 401 3.85 29.74 1.99
CA GLU A 401 4.99 30.28 2.74
C GLU A 401 4.87 29.95 4.24
N GLU A 402 5.99 29.96 4.96
CA GLU A 402 6.22 29.24 6.23
C GLU A 402 5.20 29.49 7.38
N ALA A 403 4.37 30.52 7.28
CA ALA A 403 3.31 30.87 8.24
C ALA A 403 1.86 30.79 7.70
N GLY A 404 1.64 30.58 6.39
CA GLY A 404 0.31 30.70 5.78
C GLY A 404 -0.68 29.59 6.13
N LEU A 405 -0.19 28.39 6.45
CA LEU A 405 -1.03 27.24 6.84
C LEU A 405 -0.63 26.69 8.22
N PRO A 406 -1.58 26.12 9.00
CA PRO A 406 -1.28 25.43 10.25
C PRO A 406 -0.36 24.20 10.12
N TRP A 407 0.23 23.74 11.23
CA TRP A 407 1.20 22.63 11.24
C TRP A 407 0.63 21.31 10.73
N TYR A 408 -0.68 21.07 10.84
CA TYR A 408 -1.31 19.84 10.37
C TYR A 408 -1.47 19.77 8.84
N PHE A 409 -1.10 20.82 8.09
CA PHE A 409 -0.90 20.77 6.64
C PHE A 409 0.53 20.36 6.24
N ARG A 410 1.37 19.92 7.18
CA ARG A 410 2.71 19.37 6.86
C ARG A 410 2.66 18.00 6.16
N MET A 411 1.59 17.24 6.36
CA MET A 411 1.44 15.92 5.74
C MET A 411 1.32 16.01 4.21
N GLY A 412 0.75 17.09 3.66
CA GLY A 412 0.57 17.26 2.22
C GLY A 412 1.92 17.22 1.46
N PRO A 413 2.82 18.19 1.69
CA PRO A 413 4.14 18.20 1.05
C PRO A 413 4.95 16.93 1.35
N TRP A 414 4.91 16.46 2.59
CA TRP A 414 5.60 15.22 2.97
C TRP A 414 5.11 14.01 2.16
N LEU A 415 3.79 13.88 1.96
CA LEU A 415 3.21 12.81 1.15
C LEU A 415 3.44 13.01 -0.34
N TYR A 416 3.54 14.26 -0.80
CA TYR A 416 3.74 14.57 -2.21
C TYR A 416 5.18 14.27 -2.65
N ASP A 417 6.17 14.98 -2.12
CA ASP A 417 7.59 14.88 -2.53
C ASP A 417 8.57 14.66 -1.36
N GLY A 418 8.08 14.40 -0.15
CA GLY A 418 8.91 14.32 1.06
C GLY A 418 9.30 15.68 1.63
N GLY A 419 8.69 16.76 1.15
CA GLY A 419 8.95 18.13 1.60
C GLY A 419 8.55 18.38 3.05
N VAL A 420 9.26 19.32 3.70
CA VAL A 420 9.01 19.73 5.11
C VAL A 420 8.10 20.96 5.23
N GLY A 421 7.64 21.48 4.09
CA GLY A 421 6.78 22.66 3.99
C GLY A 421 5.37 22.42 4.53
N ARG A 422 4.52 23.43 4.41
CA ARG A 422 3.09 23.32 4.73
C ARG A 422 2.30 23.50 3.44
N GLY A 423 1.42 22.55 3.14
CA GLY A 423 0.66 22.58 1.90
C GLY A 423 -0.60 21.72 1.94
N ALA A 424 -1.60 22.15 1.19
CA ALA A 424 -2.83 21.41 1.03
C ALA A 424 -2.78 20.57 -0.25
N LEU A 425 -3.29 19.35 -0.15
CA LEU A 425 -3.27 18.38 -1.23
C LEU A 425 -4.70 18.27 -1.79
N ILE A 426 -4.84 18.50 -3.09
CA ILE A 426 -6.11 18.49 -3.81
C ILE A 426 -6.11 17.25 -4.69
N TRP A 427 -7.02 16.33 -4.39
CA TRP A 427 -7.16 15.08 -5.12
C TRP A 427 -8.16 15.25 -6.28
N PRO A 428 -7.98 14.52 -7.39
CA PRO A 428 -8.85 14.61 -8.56
C PRO A 428 -10.28 14.12 -8.30
N THR A 429 -10.53 13.50 -7.14
CA THR A 429 -11.85 13.04 -6.71
C THR A 429 -12.76 14.17 -6.21
N ILE A 430 -12.24 15.38 -6.00
CA ILE A 430 -13.03 16.54 -5.58
C ILE A 430 -13.98 16.98 -6.71
N GLN A 431 -15.17 17.48 -6.38
CA GLN A 431 -16.17 17.86 -7.38
C GLN A 431 -16.63 19.32 -7.16
N PRO A 432 -16.58 20.19 -8.19
CA PRO A 432 -15.99 19.97 -9.52
C PRO A 432 -14.47 20.28 -9.54
N PHE A 433 -13.62 19.31 -9.93
CA PHE A 433 -12.16 19.47 -9.95
C PHE A 433 -11.65 20.40 -11.05
N GLU A 434 -12.09 20.20 -12.30
CA GLU A 434 -11.56 20.94 -13.45
C GLU A 434 -11.84 22.45 -13.38
N PRO A 435 -13.07 22.92 -13.08
CA PRO A 435 -13.34 24.35 -12.92
C PRO A 435 -12.53 25.00 -11.79
N LEU A 436 -12.32 24.27 -10.70
CA LEU A 436 -11.49 24.72 -9.57
C LEU A 436 -10.04 24.96 -10.03
N MET A 437 -9.49 24.00 -10.77
CA MET A 437 -8.12 24.06 -11.30
C MET A 437 -7.96 25.16 -12.35
N GLN A 438 -8.93 25.32 -13.26
CA GLN A 438 -8.94 26.39 -14.26
C GLN A 438 -8.94 27.77 -13.59
N ARG A 439 -9.78 27.94 -12.56
CA ARG A 439 -9.83 29.21 -11.82
C ARG A 439 -8.53 29.49 -11.09
N MET A 440 -7.94 28.49 -10.43
CA MET A 440 -6.67 28.64 -9.74
C MET A 440 -5.54 28.99 -10.71
N ALA A 441 -5.44 28.31 -11.86
CA ALA A 441 -4.45 28.62 -12.88
C ALA A 441 -4.60 30.05 -13.42
N LEU A 442 -5.83 30.49 -13.69
CA LEU A 442 -6.12 31.85 -14.15
C LEU A 442 -5.71 32.91 -13.11
N GLU A 443 -6.04 32.70 -11.84
CA GLU A 443 -5.70 33.62 -10.75
C GLU A 443 -4.19 33.69 -10.45
N LEU A 444 -3.48 32.58 -10.58
CA LEU A 444 -2.02 32.54 -10.45
C LEU A 444 -1.33 33.23 -11.62
N THR A 445 -1.77 32.93 -12.85
CA THR A 445 -1.21 33.54 -14.07
C THR A 445 -1.43 35.05 -14.08
N ARG A 446 -2.61 35.52 -13.64
CA ARG A 446 -2.93 36.95 -13.53
C ARG A 446 -2.01 37.71 -12.56
N ARG A 447 -1.49 37.03 -11.53
CA ARG A 447 -0.64 37.63 -10.49
C ARG A 447 0.85 37.29 -10.64
N GLN A 448 1.22 36.49 -11.65
CA GLN A 448 2.61 36.15 -11.91
C GLN A 448 3.34 37.39 -12.41
N GLN A 449 4.34 37.85 -11.66
CA GLN A 449 5.25 38.90 -12.12
C GLN A 449 6.29 38.29 -13.07
N PRO A 450 6.73 39.00 -14.13
CA PRO A 450 7.72 38.50 -15.08
C PRO A 450 9.04 38.07 -14.44
N ASP A 451 9.43 38.74 -13.36
CA ASP A 451 10.74 38.56 -12.72
C ASP A 451 10.73 37.53 -11.56
N GLN A 452 9.57 36.95 -11.24
CA GLN A 452 9.44 35.95 -10.17
C GLN A 452 9.42 34.53 -10.74
N PRO A 453 9.93 33.52 -10.01
CA PRO A 453 9.83 32.13 -10.43
C PRO A 453 8.37 31.73 -10.62
N LEU A 454 8.10 30.90 -11.62
CA LEU A 454 6.76 30.40 -11.91
C LEU A 454 6.16 29.74 -10.66
N LYS A 455 5.05 30.33 -10.16
CA LYS A 455 4.31 29.77 -9.03
C LYS A 455 3.61 28.47 -9.42
N LEU A 456 3.27 28.29 -10.69
CA LEU A 456 2.65 27.08 -11.22
C LEU A 456 3.74 26.18 -11.83
N ARG A 457 3.88 24.96 -11.31
CA ARG A 457 4.80 23.96 -11.84
C ARG A 457 4.02 22.73 -12.27
N ASP A 458 3.98 22.51 -13.56
CA ASP A 458 3.57 21.23 -14.12
C ASP A 458 4.68 20.20 -14.03
N ASP A 459 4.27 18.96 -13.85
CA ASP A 459 5.13 17.78 -13.79
C ASP A 459 6.21 17.82 -12.69
N ALA A 460 5.95 18.58 -11.61
CA ALA A 460 6.82 18.60 -10.45
C ALA A 460 6.72 17.24 -9.75
N PRO A 461 7.82 16.47 -9.64
CA PRO A 461 7.74 15.06 -9.30
C PRO A 461 7.27 14.87 -7.86
N GLY A 462 6.01 14.45 -7.70
CA GLY A 462 5.47 13.97 -6.44
C GLY A 462 6.03 12.58 -6.12
N TRP A 463 7.34 12.50 -5.82
CA TRP A 463 8.08 11.24 -5.73
C TRP A 463 7.39 10.18 -4.89
N LEU A 464 6.90 10.51 -3.70
CA LEU A 464 6.30 9.50 -2.82
C LEU A 464 4.97 8.99 -3.40
N LEU A 465 4.12 9.89 -3.91
CA LEU A 465 2.86 9.50 -4.58
C LEU A 465 3.11 8.70 -5.86
N MET A 466 4.00 9.18 -6.72
CA MET A 466 4.34 8.50 -7.98
C MET A 466 4.97 7.14 -7.70
N MET A 467 5.91 7.04 -6.77
CA MET A 467 6.54 5.77 -6.41
C MET A 467 5.55 4.80 -5.74
N ALA A 468 4.51 5.30 -5.07
CA ALA A 468 3.46 4.46 -4.50
C ALA A 468 2.47 3.94 -5.56
N VAL A 469 2.14 4.73 -6.58
CA VAL A 469 1.09 4.41 -7.57
C VAL A 469 1.66 3.88 -8.90
N ARG A 470 2.72 4.50 -9.42
CA ARG A 470 3.42 4.20 -10.68
C ARG A 470 4.94 4.09 -10.45
N PRO A 471 5.41 3.14 -9.62
CA PRO A 471 6.82 3.02 -9.25
C PRO A 471 7.78 2.94 -10.44
N ALA A 472 7.39 2.25 -11.52
CA ALA A 472 8.22 2.16 -12.72
C ALA A 472 8.50 3.51 -13.38
N ASP A 473 7.44 4.25 -13.72
CA ASP A 473 7.56 5.55 -14.38
C ASP A 473 8.26 6.56 -13.46
N ALA A 474 8.03 6.47 -12.16
CA ALA A 474 8.70 7.31 -11.17
C ALA A 474 10.20 7.02 -11.08
N LEU A 475 10.62 5.76 -11.08
CA LEU A 475 12.04 5.38 -11.04
C LEU A 475 12.76 5.76 -12.33
N ASP A 476 12.12 5.56 -13.48
CA ASP A 476 12.66 6.01 -14.78
C ASP A 476 12.83 7.52 -14.80
N ARG A 477 11.83 8.29 -14.38
CA ARG A 477 11.91 9.76 -14.30
C ARG A 477 12.99 10.20 -13.30
N LEU A 478 13.15 9.51 -12.18
CA LEU A 478 14.21 9.80 -11.19
C LEU A 478 15.59 9.62 -11.81
N VAL A 479 15.81 8.52 -12.54
CA VAL A 479 17.08 8.23 -13.21
C VAL A 479 17.31 9.20 -14.37
N MET A 480 16.29 9.49 -15.19
CA MET A 480 16.38 10.43 -16.30
C MET A 480 16.70 11.83 -15.80
N GLN A 481 15.99 12.33 -14.78
CA GLN A 481 16.24 13.64 -14.19
C GLN A 481 17.67 13.75 -13.68
N TYR A 482 18.17 12.71 -13.02
CA TYR A 482 19.54 12.69 -12.53
C TYR A 482 20.58 12.64 -13.65
N GLN A 483 20.27 11.96 -14.77
CA GLN A 483 21.16 11.89 -15.93
C GLN A 483 21.13 13.16 -16.79
N SER A 484 20.02 13.90 -16.77
CA SER A 484 19.88 15.16 -17.52
C SER A 484 20.41 16.39 -16.78
N ASP A 485 20.64 16.27 -15.47
CA ASP A 485 21.09 17.37 -14.64
C ASP A 485 22.63 17.39 -14.61
N ASP A 486 23.23 18.33 -15.36
CA ASP A 486 24.68 18.45 -15.54
C ASP A 486 25.42 18.70 -14.20
N ASP A 487 24.72 19.19 -13.19
CA ASP A 487 25.26 19.47 -11.85
C ASP A 487 25.27 18.24 -10.92
N MET A 488 24.81 17.07 -11.38
CA MET A 488 24.72 15.90 -10.51
C MET A 488 26.07 15.21 -10.29
N PRO A 489 26.43 14.92 -9.03
CA PRO A 489 27.74 14.38 -8.69
C PRO A 489 27.96 12.98 -9.23
N GLN A 490 28.90 12.86 -10.17
CA GLN A 490 29.42 11.56 -10.60
C GLN A 490 30.41 10.96 -9.58
N ALA A 491 31.01 11.82 -8.74
CA ALA A 491 31.90 11.44 -7.64
C ALA A 491 31.19 11.47 -6.28
N LEU A 492 31.88 11.05 -5.22
CA LEU A 492 31.38 11.14 -3.84
C LEU A 492 31.44 12.59 -3.36
N GLU A 493 30.30 13.27 -3.36
CA GLU A 493 30.15 14.63 -2.85
C GLU A 493 29.42 14.65 -1.51
N VAL A 494 30.08 15.22 -0.49
CA VAL A 494 29.55 15.29 0.88
C VAL A 494 28.19 16.00 0.97
N PRO A 495 27.94 17.15 0.31
CA PRO A 495 26.65 17.83 0.43
C PRO A 495 25.47 17.02 -0.12
N ALA A 496 25.65 16.37 -1.27
CA ALA A 496 24.64 15.49 -1.86
C ALA A 496 24.41 14.25 -0.99
N LEU A 497 25.48 13.69 -0.44
CA LEU A 497 25.42 12.53 0.45
C LEU A 497 24.68 12.87 1.76
N LEU A 498 24.91 14.05 2.35
CA LEU A 498 24.16 14.51 3.52
C LEU A 498 22.66 14.65 3.24
N ARG A 499 22.29 15.17 2.07
CA ARG A 499 20.88 15.29 1.66
C ARG A 499 20.21 13.92 1.52
N ALA A 500 20.88 12.98 0.85
CA ALA A 500 20.42 11.59 0.73
C ALA A 500 20.34 10.91 2.11
N GLY A 501 21.31 11.17 2.99
CA GLY A 501 21.34 10.68 4.36
C GLY A 501 20.17 11.18 5.22
N MET A 502 19.74 12.43 5.04
CA MET A 502 18.56 12.97 5.74
C MET A 502 17.26 12.27 5.33
N ILE A 503 17.11 11.91 4.05
CA ILE A 503 15.99 11.10 3.57
C ILE A 503 16.07 9.70 4.16
N MET A 504 17.26 9.11 4.18
CA MET A 504 17.49 7.78 4.74
C MET A 504 17.22 7.74 6.25
N LEU A 505 17.51 8.82 6.98
CA LEU A 505 17.25 8.93 8.41
C LEU A 505 15.77 8.72 8.73
N TRP A 506 14.85 9.32 7.96
CA TRP A 506 13.41 9.09 8.12
C TRP A 506 13.03 7.63 7.90
N ASN A 507 13.58 7.06 6.86
CA ASN A 507 13.44 5.67 6.47
C ASN A 507 13.98 4.70 7.54
N ALA A 508 15.04 5.05 8.26
CA ALA A 508 15.62 4.27 9.35
C ALA A 508 14.93 4.49 10.70
N ALA A 509 14.30 5.66 10.91
CA ALA A 509 13.60 6.00 12.14
C ALA A 509 12.30 5.20 12.35
N GLY A 510 11.67 4.71 11.27
CA GLY A 510 10.40 3.99 11.35
C GLY A 510 10.43 2.75 12.28
N PRO A 511 11.32 1.77 12.07
CA PRO A 511 11.46 0.61 12.95
C PRO A 511 11.76 0.99 14.41
N ALA A 512 12.60 2.00 14.63
CA ALA A 512 12.92 2.49 15.98
C ALA A 512 11.68 3.12 16.66
N ALA A 513 10.90 3.92 15.91
CA ALA A 513 9.65 4.48 16.40
C ALA A 513 8.64 3.39 16.75
N LEU A 514 8.51 2.35 15.92
CA LEU A 514 7.65 1.20 16.20
C LEU A 514 8.05 0.49 17.50
N LEU A 515 9.36 0.27 17.71
CA LEU A 515 9.89 -0.33 18.94
C LEU A 515 9.64 0.55 20.18
N LEU A 516 9.90 1.86 20.08
CA LEU A 516 9.64 2.83 21.14
C LEU A 516 8.17 2.81 21.54
N ILE A 517 7.26 2.89 20.57
CA ILE A 517 5.82 2.89 20.83
C ILE A 517 5.40 1.58 21.49
N TYR A 518 5.96 0.45 21.04
CA TYR A 518 5.69 -0.83 21.67
C TYR A 518 6.15 -0.87 23.14
N TRP A 519 7.40 -0.49 23.41
CA TRP A 519 7.94 -0.45 24.77
C TRP A 519 7.17 0.50 25.68
N MET A 520 6.85 1.67 25.18
CA MET A 520 6.07 2.68 25.87
C MET A 520 4.66 2.17 26.21
N MET A 521 3.95 1.63 25.22
CA MET A 521 2.55 1.26 25.39
C MET A 521 2.35 -0.10 26.05
N TYR A 522 3.23 -1.08 25.84
CA TYR A 522 2.99 -2.47 26.26
C TYR A 522 3.89 -2.92 27.41
N LYS A 523 5.08 -2.34 27.56
CA LYS A 523 6.03 -2.70 28.64
C LYS A 523 6.19 -1.62 29.71
N GLY A 524 5.67 -0.41 29.47
CA GLY A 524 5.80 0.75 30.36
C GLY A 524 7.23 1.28 30.46
N LEU A 525 8.07 1.04 29.46
CA LEU A 525 9.49 1.37 29.48
C LEU A 525 9.75 2.75 28.84
N LEU A 526 9.59 3.83 29.63
CA LEU A 526 9.85 5.21 29.20
C LEU A 526 11.07 5.85 29.88
N ILE A 527 11.33 5.51 31.14
CA ILE A 527 12.29 6.19 32.01
C ILE A 527 13.50 5.28 32.24
N SER A 528 14.19 4.89 31.16
CA SER A 528 15.45 4.17 31.25
C SER A 528 16.45 4.78 30.29
N ALA A 529 17.68 5.04 30.77
CA ALA A 529 18.77 5.53 29.94
C ALA A 529 19.14 4.57 28.80
N GLN A 530 18.78 3.29 28.92
CA GLN A 530 18.99 2.29 27.88
C GLN A 530 18.08 2.49 26.66
N VAL A 531 16.87 3.04 26.85
CA VAL A 531 15.91 3.25 25.75
C VAL A 531 16.47 4.18 24.67
N PRO A 532 16.89 5.43 24.96
CA PRO A 532 17.42 6.32 23.94
C PRO A 532 18.68 5.74 23.29
N LEU A 533 19.55 5.08 24.04
CA LEU A 533 20.74 4.42 23.49
C LEU A 533 20.35 3.33 22.47
N MET A 534 19.43 2.43 22.82
CA MET A 534 18.97 1.36 21.91
C MET A 534 18.27 1.91 20.68
N LEU A 535 17.50 3.00 20.81
CA LEU A 535 16.87 3.66 19.67
C LEU A 535 17.90 4.30 18.74
N ILE A 536 18.91 4.97 19.29
CA ILE A 536 20.02 5.53 18.50
C ILE A 536 20.75 4.40 17.75
N ILE A 537 21.05 3.29 18.42
CA ILE A 537 21.67 2.12 17.79
C ILE A 537 20.77 1.56 16.68
N ALA A 538 19.46 1.44 16.90
CA ALA A 538 18.52 0.95 15.89
C ALA A 538 18.44 1.88 14.66
N VAL A 539 18.48 3.20 14.87
CA VAL A 539 18.51 4.19 13.78
C VAL A 539 19.83 4.09 13.01
N ILE A 540 20.97 4.05 13.72
CA ILE A 540 22.29 3.89 13.09
C ILE A 540 22.33 2.60 12.27
N TRP A 541 21.85 1.49 12.85
CA TRP A 541 21.72 0.21 12.15
C TRP A 541 20.89 0.36 10.87
N GLY A 542 19.68 0.93 10.96
CA GLY A 542 18.84 1.18 9.80
C GLY A 542 19.50 2.06 8.73
N MET A 543 20.32 3.04 9.14
CA MET A 543 21.08 3.88 8.20
C MET A 543 22.18 3.12 7.46
N THR A 544 22.72 2.03 8.01
CA THR A 544 23.78 1.23 7.33
C THR A 544 23.28 0.45 6.11
N GLU A 545 21.96 0.22 6.00
CA GLU A 545 21.34 -0.39 4.83
C GLU A 545 21.70 0.37 3.54
N TRP A 546 21.68 1.70 3.60
CA TRP A 546 21.86 2.58 2.46
C TRP A 546 23.26 2.53 1.82
N PRO A 547 24.37 2.77 2.55
CA PRO A 547 25.69 2.63 1.96
C PRO A 547 25.95 1.21 1.49
N LEU A 548 25.49 0.20 2.23
CA LEU A 548 25.69 -1.20 1.85
C LEU A 548 24.95 -1.54 0.54
N ALA A 549 23.71 -1.08 0.36
CA ALA A 549 22.97 -1.26 -0.88
C ALA A 549 23.63 -0.54 -2.06
N GLY A 550 24.04 0.71 -1.88
CA GLY A 550 24.67 1.51 -2.94
C GLY A 550 26.05 0.98 -3.36
N PHE A 551 26.90 0.60 -2.40
CA PHE A 551 28.22 0.02 -2.71
C PHE A 551 28.12 -1.37 -3.32
N LEU A 552 27.20 -2.22 -2.85
CA LEU A 552 26.96 -3.52 -3.46
C LEU A 552 26.49 -3.35 -4.90
N ALA A 553 25.57 -2.42 -5.14
CA ALA A 553 25.07 -2.16 -6.49
C ALA A 553 26.19 -1.66 -7.43
N SER A 554 27.01 -0.72 -6.95
CA SER A 554 28.18 -0.22 -7.70
C SER A 554 29.19 -1.34 -8.00
N SER A 555 29.46 -2.21 -7.02
CA SER A 555 30.39 -3.35 -7.19
C SER A 555 29.85 -4.37 -8.20
N LEU A 556 28.55 -4.66 -8.15
CA LEU A 556 27.89 -5.54 -9.11
C LEU A 556 27.88 -4.94 -10.52
N ASP A 557 27.73 -3.63 -10.66
CA ASP A 557 27.79 -2.95 -11.96
C ASP A 557 29.20 -3.03 -12.57
N GLN A 558 30.25 -2.97 -11.75
CA GLN A 558 31.62 -3.18 -12.22
C GLN A 558 31.88 -4.63 -12.65
N MET A 559 31.22 -5.61 -12.02
CA MET A 559 31.41 -7.04 -12.34
C MET A 559 30.56 -7.52 -13.53
N VAL A 560 29.33 -7.02 -13.64
CA VAL A 560 28.30 -7.55 -14.57
C VAL A 560 27.90 -6.52 -15.63
N GLY A 561 28.08 -5.23 -15.35
CA GLY A 561 27.65 -4.11 -16.20
C GLY A 561 28.79 -3.43 -16.95
N ILE A 562 28.51 -2.21 -17.43
CA ILE A 562 29.47 -1.38 -18.17
C ILE A 562 30.40 -0.63 -17.21
N GLY A 563 30.03 -0.51 -15.92
CA GLY A 563 30.82 0.17 -14.89
C GLY A 563 30.78 1.71 -14.94
N ASN A 564 29.92 2.28 -15.79
CA ASN A 564 29.90 3.73 -16.06
C ASN A 564 28.96 4.51 -15.14
N LYS A 565 28.17 3.85 -14.30
CA LYS A 565 27.16 4.51 -13.44
C LYS A 565 27.69 4.88 -12.05
N GLY A 566 28.93 4.49 -11.73
CA GLY A 566 29.66 4.94 -10.53
C GLY A 566 28.86 4.80 -9.23
N TYR A 567 28.73 5.92 -8.50
CA TYR A 567 28.07 6.01 -7.19
C TYR A 567 26.62 6.49 -7.25
N GLN A 568 25.99 6.56 -8.42
CA GLN A 568 24.64 7.12 -8.60
C GLN A 568 23.59 6.42 -7.72
N GLY A 569 23.75 5.11 -7.50
CA GLY A 569 22.89 4.34 -6.61
C GLY A 569 22.87 4.86 -5.16
N LEU A 570 23.97 5.44 -4.66
CA LEU A 570 24.00 6.03 -3.31
C LEU A 570 23.09 7.26 -3.20
N TYR A 571 22.91 8.04 -4.26
CA TYR A 571 22.09 9.26 -4.16
C TYR A 571 20.59 8.97 -4.36
N MET A 572 20.26 8.01 -5.23
CA MET A 572 18.87 7.71 -5.58
C MET A 572 18.19 6.75 -4.61
N TYR A 573 18.96 5.86 -3.98
CA TYR A 573 18.41 4.79 -3.15
C TYR A 573 17.49 5.31 -2.02
N PRO A 574 17.86 6.31 -1.22
CA PRO A 574 16.99 6.80 -0.14
C PRO A 574 15.64 7.34 -0.65
N THR A 575 15.65 8.05 -1.78
CA THR A 575 14.44 8.60 -2.41
C THR A 575 13.54 7.49 -2.95
N ALA A 576 14.12 6.50 -3.64
CA ALA A 576 13.39 5.33 -4.14
C ALA A 576 12.72 4.53 -3.01
N GLN A 577 13.27 4.59 -1.80
CA GLN A 577 12.76 3.88 -0.63
C GLN A 577 11.69 4.63 0.16
N LEU A 578 11.40 5.91 -0.13
CA LEU A 578 10.39 6.72 0.56
C LEU A 578 9.02 6.05 0.74
N PRO A 579 8.45 5.32 -0.26
CA PRO A 579 7.13 4.71 -0.09
C PRO A 579 7.06 3.69 1.05
N ARG A 580 8.19 3.15 1.53
CA ARG A 580 8.24 2.25 2.68
C ARG A 580 7.75 2.90 3.99
N LEU A 581 7.75 4.24 4.05
CA LEU A 581 7.20 4.99 5.17
C LEU A 581 5.68 4.81 5.29
N LEU A 582 4.97 4.51 4.19
CA LEU A 582 3.52 4.27 4.22
C LEU A 582 3.14 3.02 5.03
N PRO A 583 3.64 1.80 4.72
CA PRO A 583 3.35 0.63 5.54
C PRO A 583 3.88 0.79 6.97
N LEU A 584 5.01 1.48 7.18
CA LEU A 584 5.51 1.78 8.52
C LEU A 584 4.57 2.71 9.31
N ALA A 585 4.02 3.76 8.69
CA ALA A 585 3.05 4.65 9.31
C ALA A 585 1.76 3.90 9.69
N VAL A 586 1.30 2.99 8.82
CA VAL A 586 0.16 2.11 9.11
C VAL A 586 0.49 1.15 10.26
N ALA A 587 1.68 0.55 10.29
CA ALA A 587 2.13 -0.32 11.37
C ALA A 587 2.18 0.43 12.73
N ILE A 588 2.69 1.65 12.72
CA ILE A 588 2.70 2.55 13.89
C ILE A 588 1.27 2.80 14.38
N LEU A 589 0.34 3.17 13.47
CA LEU A 589 -1.06 3.40 13.82
C LEU A 589 -1.74 2.15 14.39
N LEU A 590 -1.51 0.99 13.78
CA LEU A 590 -2.01 -0.30 14.27
C LEU A 590 -1.47 -0.64 15.67
N THR A 591 -0.22 -0.27 15.96
CA THR A 591 0.37 -0.47 17.28
C THR A 591 -0.31 0.39 18.34
N PHE A 592 -0.63 1.65 18.01
CA PHE A 592 -1.44 2.52 18.87
C PHE A 592 -2.86 1.99 19.09
N MET A 593 -3.45 1.36 18.07
CA MET A 593 -4.80 0.79 18.12
C MET A 593 -4.89 -0.54 18.91
N GLY A 594 -3.78 -1.10 19.38
CA GLY A 594 -3.82 -2.37 20.12
C GLY A 594 -3.47 -3.61 19.29
N PHE A 595 -2.98 -3.46 18.05
CA PHE A 595 -2.73 -4.57 17.12
C PHE A 595 -1.24 -4.71 16.73
N PRO A 596 -0.32 -4.93 17.69
CA PRO A 596 1.11 -4.93 17.42
C PRO A 596 1.55 -6.10 16.51
N ASN A 597 0.82 -7.21 16.50
CA ASN A 597 1.13 -8.34 15.61
C ASN A 597 0.70 -8.05 14.16
N LEU A 598 -0.45 -7.38 13.97
CA LEU A 598 -0.87 -6.93 12.65
C LEU A 598 0.07 -5.85 12.10
N ALA A 599 0.57 -4.97 12.98
CA ALA A 599 1.60 -3.99 12.64
C ALA A 599 2.86 -4.64 12.06
N LEU A 600 3.33 -5.75 12.66
CA LEU A 600 4.47 -6.51 12.14
C LEU A 600 4.20 -7.12 10.76
N LEU A 601 2.98 -7.63 10.51
CA LEU A 601 2.60 -8.15 9.20
C LEU A 601 2.59 -7.05 8.13
N VAL A 602 2.07 -5.86 8.47
CA VAL A 602 2.09 -4.71 7.56
C VAL A 602 3.52 -4.26 7.28
N TRP A 603 4.38 -4.21 8.31
CA TRP A 603 5.79 -3.89 8.13
C TRP A 603 6.50 -4.93 7.26
N PHE A 604 6.25 -6.23 7.46
CA PHE A 604 6.77 -7.29 6.59
C PHE A 604 6.36 -7.09 5.12
N GLY A 605 5.12 -6.70 4.87
CA GLY A 605 4.68 -6.29 3.53
C GLY A 605 5.49 -5.09 2.98
N GLY A 606 5.83 -4.13 3.84
CA GLY A 606 6.74 -3.03 3.52
C GLY A 606 8.16 -3.47 3.16
N ILE A 607 8.66 -4.57 3.74
CA ILE A 607 9.97 -5.15 3.40
C ILE A 607 9.94 -5.73 1.98
N VAL A 608 8.89 -6.47 1.65
CA VAL A 608 8.71 -6.99 0.28
C VAL A 608 8.60 -5.83 -0.72
N TRP A 609 7.83 -4.79 -0.37
CA TRP A 609 7.69 -3.59 -1.19
C TRP A 609 9.02 -2.88 -1.42
N SER A 610 9.85 -2.76 -0.38
CA SER A 610 11.20 -2.19 -0.48
C SER A 610 12.08 -2.93 -1.48
N GLY A 611 12.07 -4.27 -1.46
CA GLY A 611 12.78 -5.09 -2.43
C GLY A 611 12.34 -4.85 -3.88
N ILE A 612 11.03 -4.68 -4.10
CA ILE A 612 10.47 -4.37 -5.43
C ILE A 612 10.94 -2.99 -5.91
N LEU A 613 10.92 -1.98 -5.05
CA LEU A 613 11.39 -0.63 -5.37
C LEU A 613 12.89 -0.61 -5.67
N THR A 614 13.69 -1.36 -4.89
CA THR A 614 15.12 -1.52 -5.15
C THR A 614 15.37 -2.19 -6.50
N ALA A 615 14.65 -3.28 -6.80
CA ALA A 615 14.77 -3.94 -8.10
C ALA A 615 14.46 -2.95 -9.23
N GLY A 616 13.37 -2.20 -9.13
CA GLY A 616 13.02 -1.18 -10.12
C GLY A 616 14.09 -0.12 -10.31
N LEU A 617 14.69 0.37 -9.21
CA LEU A 617 15.76 1.34 -9.28
C LEU A 617 16.97 0.78 -10.03
N TRP A 618 17.34 -0.48 -9.76
CA TRP A 618 18.47 -1.13 -10.43
C TRP A 618 18.21 -1.43 -11.89
N GLU A 619 16.98 -1.80 -12.25
CA GLU A 619 16.58 -1.94 -13.65
C GLU A 619 16.66 -0.59 -14.39
N ALA A 620 16.11 0.47 -13.81
CA ALA A 620 16.13 1.81 -14.42
C ALA A 620 17.56 2.37 -14.54
N LEU A 621 18.39 2.19 -13.50
CA LEU A 621 19.73 2.78 -13.43
C LEU A 621 20.77 1.99 -14.22
N TYR A 622 20.78 0.66 -14.08
CA TYR A 622 21.82 -0.22 -14.63
C TYR A 622 21.32 -1.12 -15.77
N GLY A 623 20.02 -1.18 -16.04
CA GLY A 623 19.45 -2.07 -17.06
C GLY A 623 19.49 -3.55 -16.68
N TRP A 624 19.67 -3.89 -15.41
CA TRP A 624 19.80 -5.27 -14.95
C TRP A 624 18.51 -6.07 -15.13
N ARG A 625 18.65 -7.35 -15.44
CA ARG A 625 17.55 -8.32 -15.59
C ARG A 625 17.89 -9.66 -14.96
N GLY A 626 16.87 -10.45 -14.64
CA GLY A 626 17.04 -11.83 -14.15
C GLY A 626 17.81 -11.92 -12.83
N ALA A 627 18.85 -12.76 -12.78
CA ALA A 627 19.57 -13.08 -11.54
C ALA A 627 20.31 -11.87 -10.95
N ALA A 628 20.86 -10.97 -11.77
CA ALA A 628 21.54 -9.77 -11.28
C ALA A 628 20.58 -8.82 -10.56
N LEU A 629 19.37 -8.67 -11.10
CA LEU A 629 18.29 -7.86 -10.50
C LEU A 629 17.83 -8.45 -9.16
N ILE A 630 17.66 -9.77 -9.09
CA ILE A 630 17.28 -10.47 -7.87
C ILE A 630 18.41 -10.35 -6.83
N GLY A 631 19.66 -10.57 -7.24
CA GLY A 631 20.82 -10.47 -6.35
C GLY A 631 20.99 -9.07 -5.77
N GLY A 632 20.88 -8.03 -6.59
CA GLY A 632 20.98 -6.63 -6.15
C GLY A 632 19.82 -6.15 -5.27
N SER A 633 18.62 -6.72 -5.43
CA SER A 633 17.44 -6.39 -4.60
C SER A 633 17.29 -7.26 -3.35
N ALA A 634 17.96 -8.42 -3.29
CA ALA A 634 17.91 -9.31 -2.12
C ALA A 634 18.61 -8.70 -0.89
N MET A 635 19.63 -7.87 -1.08
CA MET A 635 20.40 -7.31 0.04
C MET A 635 19.54 -6.39 0.95
N PRO A 636 18.75 -5.43 0.44
CA PRO A 636 17.87 -4.65 1.30
C PRO A 636 16.81 -5.48 2.02
N VAL A 637 16.23 -6.45 1.31
CA VAL A 637 15.25 -7.38 1.91
C VAL A 637 15.88 -8.16 3.05
N PHE A 638 17.07 -8.74 2.84
CA PHE A 638 17.82 -9.44 3.87
C PHE A 638 18.13 -8.54 5.07
N PHE A 639 18.64 -7.33 4.82
CA PHE A 639 18.99 -6.37 5.87
C PHE A 639 17.75 -5.94 6.69
N GLN A 640 16.63 -5.71 6.02
CA GLN A 640 15.38 -5.36 6.69
C GLN A 640 14.78 -6.55 7.44
N LEU A 641 14.94 -7.78 6.96
CA LEU A 641 14.57 -8.99 7.73
C LEU A 641 15.41 -9.14 8.99
N LEU A 642 16.70 -8.82 8.94
CA LEU A 642 17.55 -8.78 10.16
C LEU A 642 17.08 -7.69 11.12
N THR A 643 16.74 -6.51 10.60
CA THR A 643 16.19 -5.41 11.41
C THR A 643 14.85 -5.80 12.05
N PHE A 644 13.99 -6.46 11.28
CA PHE A 644 12.72 -7.02 11.75
C PHE A 644 12.91 -8.06 12.85
N LEU A 645 13.85 -9.00 12.67
CA LEU A 645 14.20 -9.98 13.68
C LEU A 645 14.78 -9.32 14.94
N GLY A 646 15.64 -8.32 14.79
CA GLY A 646 16.17 -7.54 15.91
C GLY A 646 15.06 -6.86 16.71
N VAL A 647 14.11 -6.22 16.04
CA VAL A 647 12.93 -5.61 16.69
C VAL A 647 12.08 -6.68 17.39
N LEU A 648 11.88 -7.86 16.78
CA LEU A 648 11.15 -8.97 17.41
C LEU A 648 11.84 -9.47 18.69
N VAL A 649 13.17 -9.63 18.65
CA VAL A 649 13.96 -10.07 19.81
C VAL A 649 13.90 -9.02 20.93
N LEU A 650 14.02 -7.74 20.59
CA LEU A 650 13.93 -6.63 21.55
C LEU A 650 12.51 -6.41 22.10
N ARG A 651 11.50 -6.96 21.43
CA ARG A 651 10.08 -6.89 21.81
C ARG A 651 9.70 -7.94 22.86
N GLY A 652 10.25 -9.15 22.73
CA GLY A 652 10.04 -10.27 23.66
C GLY A 652 10.54 -9.89 25.05
#